data_AF-A0A6S6Y1N8-F1
#
_entry.id   AF-A0A6S6Y1N8-F1
#
_cell.length_a   1.000
_cell.length_b   1.000
_cell.length_c   1.000
_cell.angle_alpha   90.00
_cell.angle_beta   90.00
_cell.angle_gamma   90.00
#
_symmetry.space_group_name_H-M   'P 1'
#
loop_
_entity.id
_entity.type
_entity.pdbx_description
1 polymer ?
#
loop_
_entity_poly.entity_id
_entity_poly.type
_entity_poly.pdbx_seq_one_letter_code
_entity_poly.pdbx_strand_id
1 'polypeptide(L)'
;MDHFRIHGDNIVECERIAKIVINETKPGHTNVFLMSPSTIVFELLFNYEGEHYSWHIELLPGFNKAGRHRWESNIFDILKKNGSFLDETPDAIITSVNGSEETILCAIEFCSALQAGNQAWQRSGRAFSTGRTGCPYLYIVDFVKYELNSQTRERKALRFPNPAVPYSYINFSRNINNFVAQVYVRSEEFDKSRDLLLSGFDENDFGDHELASYLIKRMLGLDTAHEEDSILRKNLNVVLFLARSSNPATNFTPSQWQDLYSSSKDIVDYAIDNSKFNFHKTITAKGQHGKSESFLRIIDGLSIGLASRDLPFGIIPATKRHEFAVKLERLYPTYNHNVIESIGKSDKHLVLCLIKGFKPRGDDNRPDRGILPLAVMLSASDVDVMTYLYGPVFYNNYDNLINHPKKLAASNGLWKSILALSNYVALDVPILAGQISDAENLFDTSALKIYYMRIHSRGTLESDLFSSVPTEYHEDDVDTGIHYMFSWILHNHCFEGMCNPPGGDWSGFSLIIDNTEKRWLSLPRVSDDVAGKRPDHILELNDVFQKPLLLLIESKERSIDLEPDVGNGLLNYVRSLLRYVPNVERQCYPTIGAWNRADVKTDANNFEMISAAAYLKDTAQSNKVVFSNSHCEMLFIMSPIEKGWDIEIVPSSSKTVLFKEYLLKNINTTEIILH
;
A
#
# COMPACT_ATOMS: atom_id res chain seq x y z
N MET A 1 -1.89 -2.98 -33.21
CA MET A 1 -2.17 -2.17 -32.01
C MET A 1 -2.07 -3.14 -30.86
N ASP A 2 -1.10 -2.92 -29.98
CA ASP A 2 -0.89 -3.80 -28.83
C ASP A 2 -1.88 -3.41 -27.75
N HIS A 3 -2.47 -4.40 -27.09
CA HIS A 3 -3.53 -4.21 -26.11
C HIS A 3 -3.02 -4.57 -24.72
N PHE A 4 -3.08 -3.60 -23.80
CA PHE A 4 -2.74 -3.76 -22.39
C PHE A 4 -3.91 -3.38 -21.49
N ARG A 5 -3.95 -3.98 -20.30
CA ARG A 5 -4.85 -3.52 -19.23
C ARG A 5 -4.06 -3.21 -17.98
N ILE A 6 -4.53 -2.22 -17.23
CA ILE A 6 -4.03 -1.88 -15.90
C ILE A 6 -5.19 -2.07 -14.94
N HIS A 7 -5.13 -3.14 -14.15
CA HIS A 7 -6.08 -3.41 -13.07
C HIS A 7 -5.55 -2.74 -11.82
N GLY A 8 -6.31 -1.81 -11.23
CA GLY A 8 -5.87 -1.07 -10.04
C GLY A 8 -6.88 -1.17 -8.91
N ASP A 9 -6.44 -0.92 -7.68
CA ASP A 9 -7.35 -0.88 -6.52
C ASP A 9 -8.38 0.24 -6.68
N ASN A 10 -8.01 1.29 -7.42
CA ASN A 10 -8.85 2.40 -7.82
C ASN A 10 -8.24 3.11 -9.03
N ILE A 11 -8.92 4.15 -9.54
CA ILE A 11 -8.50 4.86 -10.76
C ILE A 11 -7.15 5.59 -10.60
N VAL A 12 -6.85 6.09 -9.41
CA VAL A 12 -5.58 6.81 -9.15
C VAL A 12 -4.39 5.88 -9.29
N GLU A 13 -4.50 4.63 -8.81
CA GLU A 13 -3.42 3.63 -8.95
C GLU A 13 -3.25 3.18 -10.41
N CYS A 14 -4.35 3.05 -11.17
CA CYS A 14 -4.27 2.79 -12.61
C CYS A 14 -3.53 3.92 -13.34
N GLU A 15 -3.94 5.17 -13.09
CA GLU A 15 -3.37 6.32 -13.76
C GLU A 15 -1.92 6.59 -13.39
N ARG A 16 -1.48 6.26 -12.17
CA ARG A 16 -0.08 6.38 -11.78
C ARG A 16 0.83 5.59 -12.71
N ILE A 17 0.40 4.38 -13.09
CA ILE A 17 1.11 3.57 -14.09
C ILE A 17 1.02 4.20 -15.48
N ALA A 18 -0.18 4.60 -15.91
CA ALA A 18 -0.36 5.25 -17.21
C ALA A 18 0.50 6.52 -17.35
N LYS A 19 0.64 7.31 -16.29
CA LYS A 19 1.50 8.50 -16.23
C LYS A 19 2.99 8.14 -16.37
N ILE A 20 3.45 7.06 -15.74
CA ILE A 20 4.83 6.56 -15.95
C ILE A 20 5.03 6.19 -17.42
N VAL A 21 4.08 5.46 -18.02
CA VAL A 21 4.13 5.06 -19.43
C VAL A 21 4.18 6.27 -20.37
N ILE A 22 3.29 7.24 -20.18
CA ILE A 22 3.23 8.45 -21.02
C ILE A 22 4.51 9.29 -20.88
N ASN A 23 5.03 9.45 -19.67
CA ASN A 23 6.23 10.26 -19.42
C ASN A 23 7.49 9.65 -20.05
N GLU A 24 7.59 8.33 -20.05
CA GLU A 24 8.71 7.60 -20.67
C GLU A 24 8.61 7.58 -22.18
N THR A 25 7.44 7.23 -22.71
CA THR A 25 7.23 7.06 -24.16
C THR A 25 7.11 8.38 -24.92
N LYS A 26 6.71 9.47 -24.22
CA LYS A 26 6.48 10.81 -24.79
C LYS A 26 5.72 10.73 -26.12
N PRO A 27 4.50 10.17 -26.10
CA PRO A 27 3.75 9.89 -27.30
C PRO A 27 3.51 11.14 -28.13
N GLY A 28 3.68 11.02 -29.45
CA GLY A 28 3.37 12.10 -30.38
C GLY A 28 1.86 12.32 -30.53
N HIS A 29 1.07 11.32 -30.14
CA HIS A 29 -0.38 11.39 -30.08
C HIS A 29 -0.91 10.62 -28.88
N THR A 30 -1.83 11.24 -28.14
CA THR A 30 -2.56 10.64 -27.02
C THR A 30 -4.04 10.97 -27.18
N ASN A 31 -4.87 9.94 -27.22
CA ASN A 31 -6.32 10.06 -27.15
C ASN A 31 -6.80 9.37 -25.87
N VAL A 32 -7.67 10.03 -25.12
CA VAL A 32 -8.21 9.53 -23.85
C VAL A 32 -9.73 9.61 -23.90
N PHE A 33 -10.40 8.49 -23.62
CA PHE A 33 -11.86 8.38 -23.72
C PHE A 33 -12.42 7.32 -22.75
N LEU A 34 -13.74 7.28 -22.56
CA LEU A 34 -14.44 6.25 -21.79
C LEU A 34 -14.98 5.14 -22.71
N MET A 35 -14.51 3.91 -22.50
CA MET A 35 -15.09 2.73 -23.16
C MET A 35 -16.37 2.26 -22.46
N SER A 36 -16.42 2.45 -21.15
CA SER A 36 -17.57 2.20 -20.29
C SER A 36 -17.61 3.32 -19.23
N PRO A 37 -18.66 3.42 -18.38
CA PRO A 37 -18.70 4.43 -17.31
C PRO A 37 -17.44 4.45 -16.42
N SER A 38 -16.74 3.33 -16.30
CA SER A 38 -15.65 3.17 -15.32
C SER A 38 -14.33 2.74 -15.93
N THR A 39 -14.25 2.71 -17.27
CA THR A 39 -13.07 2.20 -18.00
C THR A 39 -12.52 3.31 -18.88
N ILE A 40 -11.52 4.02 -18.36
CA ILE A 40 -10.75 5.00 -19.13
C ILE A 40 -9.80 4.25 -20.06
N VAL A 41 -9.72 4.69 -21.31
CA VAL A 41 -8.82 4.14 -22.32
C VAL A 41 -7.83 5.19 -22.76
N PHE A 42 -6.58 4.77 -22.94
CA PHE A 42 -5.52 5.55 -23.57
C PHE A 42 -5.12 4.90 -24.90
N GLU A 43 -5.18 5.67 -25.98
CA GLU A 43 -4.55 5.31 -27.25
C GLU A 43 -3.29 6.13 -27.43
N LEU A 44 -2.15 5.45 -27.53
CA LEU A 44 -0.82 6.08 -27.60
C LEU A 44 -0.14 5.72 -28.92
N LEU A 45 0.44 6.73 -29.59
CA LEU A 45 1.36 6.54 -30.71
C LEU A 45 2.71 7.15 -30.37
N PHE A 46 3.76 6.33 -30.37
CA PHE A 46 5.10 6.74 -29.95
C PHE A 46 6.20 5.97 -30.66
N ASN A 47 7.44 6.44 -30.51
CA ASN A 47 8.63 5.71 -30.97
C ASN A 47 9.46 5.34 -29.73
N TYR A 48 9.94 4.10 -29.67
CA TYR A 48 10.81 3.63 -28.60
C TYR A 48 11.92 2.77 -29.19
N GLU A 49 13.17 3.02 -28.81
CA GLU A 49 14.37 2.33 -29.34
C GLU A 49 14.46 2.24 -30.88
N GLY A 50 13.87 3.21 -31.60
CA GLY A 50 13.90 3.30 -33.06
C GLY A 50 12.72 2.62 -33.78
N GLU A 51 11.83 1.96 -33.03
CA GLU A 51 10.62 1.32 -33.55
C GLU A 51 9.37 2.14 -33.24
N HIS A 52 8.33 1.97 -34.06
CA HIS A 52 7.05 2.67 -33.91
C HIS A 52 6.00 1.77 -33.26
N TYR A 53 5.33 2.27 -32.23
CA TYR A 53 4.33 1.53 -31.45
C TYR A 53 2.98 2.24 -31.41
N SER A 54 1.93 1.43 -31.38
CA SER A 54 0.55 1.85 -31.21
C SER A 54 -0.11 1.02 -30.13
N TRP A 55 -0.43 1.65 -29.00
CA TRP A 55 -0.93 0.98 -27.81
C TRP A 55 -2.36 1.39 -27.49
N HIS A 56 -3.17 0.39 -27.10
CA HIS A 56 -4.48 0.53 -26.48
C HIS A 56 -4.36 0.09 -25.02
N ILE A 57 -4.51 1.02 -24.08
CA ILE A 57 -4.40 0.72 -22.64
C ILE A 57 -5.75 0.97 -21.98
N GLU A 58 -6.33 -0.06 -21.39
CA GLU A 58 -7.57 0.04 -20.62
C GLU A 58 -7.28 0.11 -19.12
N LEU A 59 -7.86 1.08 -18.43
CA LEU A 59 -7.77 1.20 -16.97
C LEU A 59 -9.00 0.55 -16.35
N LEU A 60 -8.79 -0.46 -15.51
CA LEU A 60 -9.83 -1.23 -14.82
C LEU A 60 -9.72 -0.95 -13.31
N PRO A 61 -10.32 0.16 -12.82
CA PRO A 61 -10.25 0.53 -11.41
C PRO A 61 -11.17 -0.34 -10.55
N GLY A 62 -10.73 -0.67 -9.34
CA GLY A 62 -11.47 -1.47 -8.37
C GLY A 62 -11.32 -2.96 -8.62
N PHE A 63 -10.98 -3.74 -7.61
CA PHE A 63 -10.91 -5.21 -7.72
C PHE A 63 -12.19 -5.91 -7.24
N ASN A 64 -12.39 -7.17 -7.62
CA ASN A 64 -13.39 -8.06 -7.03
C ASN A 64 -13.03 -8.41 -5.58
N LYS A 65 -13.36 -7.52 -4.63
CA LYS A 65 -13.07 -7.62 -3.19
C LYS A 65 -14.34 -7.65 -2.35
N ALA A 66 -14.24 -8.20 -1.14
CA ALA A 66 -15.30 -8.17 -0.11
C ALA A 66 -16.66 -8.74 -0.56
N GLY A 67 -16.67 -9.73 -1.47
CA GLY A 67 -17.90 -10.34 -1.99
C GLY A 67 -18.55 -9.55 -3.12
N ARG A 68 -17.93 -8.47 -3.61
CA ARG A 68 -18.31 -7.77 -4.84
C ARG A 68 -17.87 -8.56 -6.07
N HIS A 69 -18.66 -8.47 -7.11
CA HIS A 69 -18.50 -9.06 -8.43
C HIS A 69 -18.56 -7.94 -9.48
N ARG A 70 -17.68 -6.94 -9.32
CA ARG A 70 -17.54 -5.78 -10.21
C ARG A 70 -17.18 -6.17 -11.64
N TRP A 71 -16.28 -7.14 -11.76
CA TRP A 71 -15.82 -7.69 -13.03
C TRP A 71 -16.27 -9.15 -13.15
N GLU A 72 -16.47 -9.62 -14.38
CA GLU A 72 -16.88 -11.01 -14.66
C GLU A 72 -15.90 -12.05 -14.10
N SER A 73 -14.62 -11.67 -13.96
CA SER A 73 -13.56 -12.54 -13.44
C SER A 73 -12.63 -11.78 -12.48
N ASN A 74 -11.88 -12.52 -11.65
CA ASN A 74 -10.91 -11.95 -10.70
C ASN A 74 -9.48 -12.24 -11.15
N ILE A 75 -8.73 -11.19 -11.52
CA ILE A 75 -7.34 -11.30 -11.97
C ILE A 75 -6.42 -12.00 -10.94
N PHE A 76 -6.73 -11.90 -9.64
CA PHE A 76 -5.95 -12.56 -8.59
C PHE A 76 -6.11 -14.07 -8.54
N ASP A 77 -7.12 -14.64 -9.18
CA ASP A 77 -7.30 -16.10 -9.20
C ASP A 77 -6.16 -16.77 -9.96
N ILE A 78 -5.55 -16.08 -10.93
CA ILE A 78 -4.31 -16.52 -11.60
C ILE A 78 -3.16 -16.62 -10.59
N LEU A 79 -2.97 -15.59 -9.77
CA LEU A 79 -1.91 -15.58 -8.74
C LEU A 79 -2.14 -16.69 -7.70
N LYS A 80 -3.39 -16.90 -7.27
CA LYS A 80 -3.75 -17.96 -6.32
C LYS A 80 -3.47 -19.35 -6.89
N LYS A 81 -3.88 -19.61 -8.14
CA LYS A 81 -3.59 -20.86 -8.86
C LYS A 81 -2.07 -21.13 -8.93
N ASN A 82 -1.28 -20.07 -9.04
CA ASN A 82 0.19 -20.12 -9.12
C ASN A 82 0.91 -20.05 -7.76
N GLY A 83 0.19 -20.13 -6.64
CA GLY A 83 0.78 -20.30 -5.30
C GLY A 83 0.79 -19.06 -4.41
N SER A 84 0.10 -17.98 -4.80
CA SER A 84 -0.24 -16.90 -3.87
C SER A 84 -1.28 -17.41 -2.88
N PHE A 85 -1.06 -17.15 -1.59
CA PHE A 85 -1.97 -17.62 -0.54
C PHE A 85 -2.41 -16.51 0.40
N LEU A 86 -1.74 -15.35 0.45
CA LEU A 86 -2.24 -14.20 1.21
C LEU A 86 -3.32 -13.48 0.40
N ASP A 87 -4.31 -12.94 1.10
CA ASP A 87 -5.47 -12.28 0.47
C ASP A 87 -5.21 -10.78 0.22
N GLU A 88 -4.10 -10.24 0.72
CA GLU A 88 -3.68 -8.89 0.37
C GLU A 88 -3.31 -8.78 -1.11
N THR A 89 -3.90 -7.78 -1.76
CA THR A 89 -3.71 -7.53 -3.19
C THR A 89 -2.67 -6.43 -3.42
N PRO A 90 -1.83 -6.51 -4.46
CA PRO A 90 -1.08 -5.35 -4.93
C PRO A 90 -2.03 -4.19 -5.28
N ASP A 91 -1.49 -2.98 -5.32
CA ASP A 91 -2.26 -1.79 -5.69
C ASP A 91 -2.61 -1.78 -7.17
N ALA A 92 -1.77 -2.39 -8.03
CA ALA A 92 -2.08 -2.58 -9.44
C ALA A 92 -1.41 -3.82 -10.08
N ILE A 93 -1.98 -4.29 -11.19
CA ILE A 93 -1.47 -5.36 -12.05
C ILE A 93 -1.52 -4.89 -13.50
N ILE A 94 -0.40 -5.03 -14.21
CA ILE A 94 -0.30 -4.77 -15.65
C ILE A 94 -0.42 -6.10 -16.40
N THR A 95 -1.28 -6.14 -17.41
CA THR A 95 -1.47 -7.31 -18.26
C THR A 95 -1.37 -6.96 -19.74
N SER A 96 -1.05 -7.96 -20.57
CA SER A 96 -1.19 -7.91 -22.02
C SER A 96 -2.37 -8.77 -22.46
N VAL A 97 -3.07 -8.33 -23.51
CA VAL A 97 -4.21 -9.05 -24.10
C VAL A 97 -3.85 -9.53 -25.50
N ASN A 98 -3.92 -10.85 -25.71
CA ASN A 98 -3.64 -11.51 -26.98
C ASN A 98 -4.84 -12.38 -27.38
N GLY A 99 -5.68 -11.87 -28.28
CA GLY A 99 -6.90 -12.58 -28.69
C GLY A 99 -7.88 -12.71 -27.52
N SER A 100 -8.15 -13.95 -27.08
CA SER A 100 -9.04 -14.26 -25.96
C SER A 100 -8.30 -14.51 -24.64
N GLU A 101 -6.99 -14.27 -24.61
CA GLU A 101 -6.15 -14.52 -23.44
C GLU A 101 -5.61 -13.22 -22.86
N GLU A 102 -5.56 -13.17 -21.53
CA GLU A 102 -4.98 -12.08 -20.75
C GLU A 102 -3.83 -12.61 -19.88
N THR A 103 -2.66 -11.98 -19.97
CA THR A 103 -1.42 -12.44 -19.30
C THR A 103 -0.91 -11.39 -18.32
N ILE A 104 -0.64 -11.76 -17.07
CA ILE A 104 -0.01 -10.85 -16.10
C ILE A 104 1.47 -10.64 -16.44
N LEU A 105 1.85 -9.37 -16.59
CA LEU A 105 3.23 -8.96 -16.88
C LEU A 105 4.01 -8.61 -15.61
N CYS A 106 3.39 -7.87 -14.70
CA CYS A 106 3.93 -7.52 -13.38
C CYS A 106 2.85 -6.95 -12.44
N ALA A 107 3.16 -6.91 -11.14
CA ALA A 107 2.36 -6.28 -10.10
C ALA A 107 3.11 -5.11 -9.47
N ILE A 108 2.37 -4.05 -9.12
CA ILE A 108 2.89 -2.80 -8.57
C ILE A 108 2.24 -2.52 -7.23
N GLU A 109 3.04 -2.03 -6.28
CA GLU A 109 2.59 -1.49 -5.00
C GLU A 109 3.18 -0.10 -4.83
N PHE A 110 2.35 0.88 -4.50
CA PHE A 110 2.75 2.25 -4.23
C PHE A 110 2.77 2.51 -2.72
N CYS A 111 3.76 3.27 -2.25
CA CYS A 111 3.75 3.74 -0.88
C CYS A 111 4.43 5.09 -0.72
N SER A 112 3.58 6.06 -0.40
CA SER A 112 3.94 7.39 0.07
C SER A 112 3.91 7.51 1.60
N ALA A 113 3.59 6.42 2.30
CA ALA A 113 3.47 6.44 3.75
C ALA A 113 4.84 6.53 4.43
N LEU A 114 4.83 7.10 5.64
CA LEU A 114 6.00 7.17 6.51
C LEU A 114 6.58 5.77 6.77
N GLN A 115 7.81 5.53 6.33
CA GLN A 115 8.52 4.26 6.47
C GLN A 115 9.07 4.05 7.89
N ALA A 116 8.20 4.08 8.91
CA ALA A 116 8.60 4.02 10.32
C ALA A 116 7.99 2.83 11.06
N GLY A 117 8.83 2.15 11.85
CA GLY A 117 8.40 1.05 12.73
C GLY A 117 7.62 -0.01 11.97
N ASN A 118 6.48 -0.44 12.52
CA ASN A 118 5.72 -1.55 11.92
C ASN A 118 5.16 -1.25 10.52
N GLN A 119 5.06 0.03 10.11
CA GLN A 119 4.56 0.36 8.78
C GLN A 119 5.54 -0.06 7.67
N ALA A 120 6.84 -0.06 7.96
CA ALA A 120 7.89 -0.34 6.96
C ALA A 120 7.78 -1.73 6.33
N TRP A 121 7.30 -2.73 7.08
CA TRP A 121 7.21 -4.11 6.61
C TRP A 121 5.78 -4.58 6.33
N GLN A 122 4.78 -3.71 6.45
CA GLN A 122 3.38 -4.05 6.19
C GLN A 122 3.17 -4.61 4.77
N ARG A 123 3.99 -4.18 3.80
CA ARG A 123 3.90 -4.60 2.39
C ARG A 123 4.58 -5.93 2.08
N SER A 124 5.36 -6.48 3.00
CA SER A 124 6.11 -7.72 2.77
C SER A 124 5.19 -8.91 2.48
N GLY A 125 3.97 -8.94 3.04
CA GLY A 125 2.99 -10.00 2.73
C GLY A 125 2.59 -10.03 1.25
N ARG A 126 2.35 -8.86 0.65
CA ARG A 126 2.00 -8.73 -0.77
C ARG A 126 3.16 -9.12 -1.66
N ALA A 127 4.35 -8.59 -1.38
CA ALA A 127 5.57 -8.94 -2.09
C ALA A 127 5.87 -10.45 -2.03
N PHE A 128 5.77 -11.06 -0.84
CA PHE A 128 6.03 -12.47 -0.65
C PHE A 128 5.03 -13.36 -1.40
N SER A 129 3.74 -13.06 -1.28
CA SER A 129 2.67 -13.88 -1.85
C SER A 129 2.59 -13.75 -3.37
N THR A 130 2.82 -12.55 -3.92
CA THR A 130 2.85 -12.34 -5.37
C THR A 130 4.15 -12.84 -5.97
N GLY A 131 5.30 -12.51 -5.38
CA GLY A 131 6.60 -12.88 -5.93
C GLY A 131 6.77 -14.39 -6.11
N ARG A 132 6.28 -15.21 -5.16
CA ARG A 132 6.39 -16.67 -5.25
C ARG A 132 5.60 -17.30 -6.40
N THR A 133 4.67 -16.58 -7.03
CA THR A 133 3.91 -17.07 -8.19
C THR A 133 4.72 -17.01 -9.49
N GLY A 134 5.89 -16.36 -9.48
CA GLY A 134 6.64 -16.01 -10.69
C GLY A 134 6.18 -14.70 -11.33
N CYS A 135 5.24 -13.97 -10.72
CA CYS A 135 4.86 -12.62 -11.15
C CYS A 135 5.91 -11.62 -10.64
N PRO A 136 6.55 -10.82 -11.51
CA PRO A 136 7.42 -9.74 -11.05
C PRO A 136 6.63 -8.75 -10.17
N TYR A 137 7.27 -8.26 -9.10
CA TYR A 137 6.64 -7.37 -8.13
C TYR A 137 7.53 -6.17 -7.82
N LEU A 138 7.00 -4.97 -8.04
CA LEU A 138 7.71 -3.72 -7.78
C LEU A 138 7.01 -2.95 -6.67
N TYR A 139 7.76 -2.66 -5.60
CA TYR A 139 7.32 -1.82 -4.49
C TYR A 139 7.91 -0.42 -4.63
N ILE A 140 7.12 0.52 -5.14
CA ILE A 140 7.53 1.91 -5.36
C ILE A 140 7.39 2.67 -4.04
N VAL A 141 8.51 3.17 -3.54
CA VAL A 141 8.63 3.81 -2.22
C VAL A 141 9.06 5.26 -2.40
N ASP A 142 8.21 6.20 -1.98
CA ASP A 142 8.63 7.59 -1.84
C ASP A 142 9.70 7.67 -0.75
N PHE A 143 10.94 7.87 -1.17
CA PHE A 143 12.05 7.89 -0.23
C PHE A 143 12.05 9.21 0.52
N VAL A 144 12.06 9.12 1.85
CA VAL A 144 11.98 10.23 2.82
C VAL A 144 10.58 10.83 2.96
N LYS A 145 10.03 10.67 4.17
CA LYS A 145 8.85 11.39 4.67
C LYS A 145 9.10 11.86 6.10
N TYR A 146 8.41 12.92 6.51
CA TYR A 146 8.54 13.46 7.86
C TYR A 146 7.39 13.03 8.78
N GLU A 147 7.73 12.70 10.02
CA GLU A 147 6.74 12.78 11.10
C GLU A 147 6.40 14.27 11.32
N LEU A 148 5.12 14.60 11.31
CA LEU A 148 4.64 15.96 11.55
C LEU A 148 4.17 16.11 13.00
N ASN A 149 4.34 17.31 13.57
CA ASN A 149 3.74 17.69 14.83
C ASN A 149 2.21 17.67 14.71
N SER A 150 1.52 17.01 15.64
CA SER A 150 0.06 16.85 15.58
C SER A 150 -0.73 18.17 15.68
N GLN A 151 -0.16 19.20 16.32
CA GLN A 151 -0.81 20.48 16.56
C GLN A 151 -0.39 21.54 15.54
N THR A 152 0.90 21.60 15.18
CA THR A 152 1.43 22.65 14.28
C THR A 152 1.62 22.18 12.85
N ARG A 153 1.64 20.84 12.62
CA ARG A 153 2.01 20.19 11.36
C ARG A 153 3.42 20.49 10.86
N GLU A 154 4.26 21.10 11.69
CA GLU A 154 5.68 21.29 11.41
C GLU A 154 6.43 19.95 11.43
N ARG A 155 7.51 19.87 10.66
CA ARG A 155 8.38 18.68 10.59
C ARG A 155 9.02 18.41 11.94
N LYS A 156 8.82 17.21 12.47
CA LYS A 156 9.37 16.76 13.75
C LYS A 156 10.61 15.90 13.58
N ALA A 157 10.54 14.87 12.73
CA ALA A 157 11.66 13.95 12.53
C ALA A 157 11.58 13.22 11.19
N LEU A 158 12.74 12.98 10.59
CA LEU A 158 12.92 12.00 9.53
C LEU A 158 12.75 10.59 10.09
N ARG A 159 12.04 9.73 9.36
CA ARG A 159 11.92 8.32 9.69
C ARG A 159 12.43 7.46 8.55
N PHE A 160 13.23 6.46 8.92
CA PHE A 160 13.78 5.48 8.01
C PHE A 160 13.38 4.08 8.43
N PRO A 161 13.22 3.14 7.47
CA PRO A 161 13.03 1.74 7.80
C PRO A 161 14.35 1.13 8.30
N ASN A 162 14.26 -0.03 8.97
CA ASN A 162 15.45 -0.83 9.27
C ASN A 162 16.07 -1.34 7.94
N PRO A 163 17.41 -1.37 7.76
CA PRO A 163 18.06 -1.85 6.54
C PRO A 163 17.65 -3.27 6.11
N ALA A 164 17.22 -4.12 7.05
CA ALA A 164 16.72 -5.46 6.74
C ALA A 164 15.44 -5.43 5.88
N VAL A 165 14.64 -4.36 5.94
CA VAL A 165 13.40 -4.26 5.16
C VAL A 165 13.72 -4.21 3.65
N PRO A 166 14.50 -3.23 3.13
CA PRO A 166 14.91 -3.26 1.72
C PRO A 166 15.71 -4.49 1.35
N TYR A 167 16.62 -4.95 2.22
CA TYR A 167 17.44 -6.13 1.92
C TYR A 167 16.59 -7.40 1.72
N SER A 168 15.44 -7.51 2.41
CA SER A 168 14.55 -8.66 2.26
C SER A 168 14.02 -8.83 0.83
N TYR A 169 13.84 -7.75 0.06
CA TYR A 169 13.41 -7.82 -1.33
C TYR A 169 14.53 -8.34 -2.23
N ILE A 170 15.76 -7.84 -2.03
CA ILE A 170 16.96 -8.32 -2.74
C ILE A 170 17.15 -9.82 -2.50
N ASN A 171 17.14 -10.23 -1.23
CA ASN A 171 17.35 -11.62 -0.85
C ASN A 171 16.25 -12.53 -1.39
N PHE A 172 14.98 -12.11 -1.23
CA PHE A 172 13.86 -12.88 -1.73
C PHE A 172 13.92 -13.05 -3.25
N SER A 173 14.16 -11.98 -4.00
CA SER A 173 14.26 -12.03 -5.47
C SER A 173 15.28 -13.06 -5.95
N ARG A 174 16.46 -13.08 -5.33
CA ARG A 174 17.51 -14.07 -5.59
C ARG A 174 17.07 -15.49 -5.24
N ASN A 175 16.47 -15.68 -4.07
CA ASN A 175 16.08 -16.99 -3.56
C ASN A 175 14.99 -17.67 -4.40
N ILE A 176 14.04 -16.90 -4.94
CA ILE A 176 12.94 -17.45 -5.75
C ILE A 176 13.20 -17.40 -7.26
N ASN A 177 14.32 -16.78 -7.67
CA ASN A 177 14.66 -16.48 -9.05
C ASN A 177 13.50 -15.80 -9.79
N ASN A 178 13.01 -14.70 -9.22
CA ASN A 178 11.96 -13.86 -9.79
C ASN A 178 12.21 -12.41 -9.34
N PHE A 179 11.91 -11.45 -10.22
CA PHE A 179 12.19 -10.05 -9.95
C PHE A 179 11.20 -9.46 -8.93
N VAL A 180 11.69 -9.25 -7.71
CA VAL A 180 10.91 -8.66 -6.61
C VAL A 180 11.77 -7.59 -5.96
N ALA A 181 11.42 -6.33 -6.16
CA ALA A 181 12.30 -5.23 -5.76
C ALA A 181 11.52 -4.06 -5.17
N GLN A 182 12.24 -3.28 -4.35
CA GLN A 182 11.83 -1.92 -4.05
C GLN A 182 12.35 -0.99 -5.14
N VAL A 183 11.62 0.07 -5.42
CA VAL A 183 12.11 1.18 -6.22
C VAL A 183 11.93 2.44 -5.42
N TYR A 184 13.04 3.01 -5.00
CA TYR A 184 13.04 4.27 -4.28
C TYR A 184 12.93 5.42 -5.27
N VAL A 185 11.85 6.18 -5.16
CA VAL A 185 11.61 7.38 -5.98
C VAL A 185 11.76 8.63 -5.13
N ARG A 186 12.08 9.75 -5.78
CA ARG A 186 12.28 11.01 -5.06
C ARG A 186 10.95 11.54 -4.51
N SER A 187 10.78 11.48 -3.19
CA SER A 187 9.67 12.15 -2.51
C SER A 187 9.71 13.67 -2.68
N GLU A 188 8.54 14.31 -2.67
CA GLU A 188 8.42 15.78 -2.70
C GLU A 188 9.11 16.44 -1.49
N GLU A 189 9.23 15.72 -0.36
CA GLU A 189 9.89 16.22 0.85
C GLU A 189 11.41 16.02 0.88
N PHE A 190 12.00 15.38 -0.14
CA PHE A 190 13.42 15.10 -0.14
C PHE A 190 14.24 16.39 -0.30
N ASP A 191 14.98 16.77 0.75
CA ASP A 191 15.81 17.96 0.78
C ASP A 191 17.15 17.72 1.49
N LYS A 192 18.14 17.20 0.76
CA LYS A 192 19.48 16.97 1.31
C LYS A 192 20.23 18.24 1.69
N SER A 193 19.80 19.41 1.21
CA SER A 193 20.47 20.69 1.48
C SER A 193 20.15 21.21 2.88
N ARG A 194 19.00 20.82 3.43
CA ARG A 194 18.53 21.26 4.76
C ARG A 194 18.57 20.18 5.83
N ASP A 195 18.73 18.90 5.47
CA ASP A 195 18.77 17.80 6.44
C ASP A 195 20.10 17.03 6.42
N LEU A 196 20.87 17.18 7.51
CA LEU A 196 22.15 16.50 7.67
C LEU A 196 22.03 14.97 7.63
N LEU A 197 20.88 14.41 8.03
CA LEU A 197 20.57 12.98 7.92
C LEU A 197 20.44 12.48 6.48
N LEU A 198 20.43 13.36 5.48
CA LEU A 198 20.39 13.02 4.05
C LEU A 198 21.68 13.36 3.31
N SER A 199 22.62 14.08 3.95
CA SER A 199 23.84 14.63 3.32
C SER A 199 24.75 13.64 2.59
N GLY A 200 24.62 12.34 2.84
CA GLY A 200 25.42 11.29 2.18
C GLY A 200 24.59 10.31 1.35
N PHE A 201 23.35 10.67 1.00
CA PHE A 201 22.54 9.90 0.05
C PHE A 201 22.94 10.27 -1.38
N ASP A 202 23.23 9.27 -2.21
CA ASP A 202 23.45 9.49 -3.64
C ASP A 202 22.10 9.56 -4.36
N GLU A 203 21.78 10.70 -4.95
CA GLU A 203 20.51 10.87 -5.67
C GLU A 203 20.42 10.02 -6.95
N ASN A 204 21.54 9.48 -7.44
CA ASN A 204 21.52 8.49 -8.51
C ASN A 204 20.93 7.15 -8.08
N ASP A 205 20.74 6.92 -6.77
CA ASP A 205 20.07 5.74 -6.24
C ASP A 205 18.53 5.85 -6.31
N PHE A 206 17.99 6.99 -6.74
CA PHE A 206 16.59 7.06 -7.17
C PHE A 206 16.38 6.27 -8.46
N GLY A 207 15.34 5.44 -8.49
CA GLY A 207 15.07 4.49 -9.56
C GLY A 207 13.96 4.89 -10.52
N ASP A 208 13.56 6.17 -10.55
CA ASP A 208 12.46 6.66 -11.40
C ASP A 208 12.65 6.28 -12.88
N HIS A 209 13.87 6.45 -13.41
CA HIS A 209 14.20 6.13 -14.81
C HIS A 209 14.22 4.62 -15.07
N GLU A 210 14.87 3.83 -14.21
CA GLU A 210 14.92 2.37 -14.39
C GLU A 210 13.54 1.72 -14.26
N LEU A 211 12.68 2.23 -13.37
CA LEU A 211 11.30 1.80 -13.27
C LEU A 211 10.54 2.04 -14.58
N ALA A 212 10.62 3.28 -15.09
CA ALA A 212 9.94 3.66 -16.31
C ALA A 212 10.38 2.78 -17.50
N SER A 213 11.70 2.64 -17.69
CA SER A 213 12.27 1.79 -18.74
C SER A 213 11.89 0.31 -18.55
N TYR A 214 11.95 -0.21 -17.33
CA TYR A 214 11.54 -1.59 -17.03
C TYR A 214 10.08 -1.84 -17.43
N LEU A 215 9.15 -0.94 -17.07
CA LEU A 215 7.74 -1.12 -17.39
C LEU A 215 7.50 -1.13 -18.91
N ILE A 216 8.10 -0.19 -19.64
CA ILE A 216 7.96 -0.13 -21.11
C ILE A 216 8.55 -1.37 -21.77
N LYS A 217 9.79 -1.74 -21.44
CA LYS A 217 10.45 -2.94 -21.97
C LYS A 217 9.66 -4.21 -21.66
N ARG A 218 9.13 -4.31 -20.43
CA ARG A 218 8.30 -5.45 -20.02
C ARG A 218 7.01 -5.54 -20.83
N MET A 219 6.33 -4.42 -21.06
CA MET A 219 5.13 -4.35 -21.90
C MET A 219 5.42 -4.66 -23.37
N LEU A 220 6.60 -4.28 -23.87
CA LEU A 220 7.06 -4.61 -25.23
C LEU A 220 7.60 -6.04 -25.40
N GLY A 221 7.75 -6.80 -24.31
CA GLY A 221 8.40 -8.11 -24.35
C GLY A 221 9.91 -8.06 -24.65
N LEU A 222 10.55 -6.92 -24.38
CA LEU A 222 12.00 -6.73 -24.49
C LEU A 222 12.73 -7.24 -23.24
N ASP A 223 14.04 -7.42 -23.37
CA ASP A 223 14.90 -7.82 -22.25
C ASP A 223 14.96 -6.74 -21.17
N THR A 224 14.73 -7.12 -19.92
CA THR A 224 14.69 -6.24 -18.74
C THR A 224 15.87 -6.47 -17.79
N ALA A 225 16.81 -7.37 -18.10
CA ALA A 225 17.88 -7.77 -17.19
C ALA A 225 18.73 -6.58 -16.71
N HIS A 226 18.98 -5.60 -17.58
CA HIS A 226 19.76 -4.42 -17.22
C HIS A 226 19.05 -3.55 -16.17
N GLU A 227 17.75 -3.29 -16.36
CA GLU A 227 16.94 -2.49 -15.44
C GLU A 227 16.76 -3.21 -14.10
N GLU A 228 16.55 -4.53 -14.12
CA GLU A 228 16.45 -5.37 -12.93
C GLU A 228 17.73 -5.31 -12.08
N ASP A 229 18.89 -5.52 -12.71
CA ASP A 229 20.20 -5.43 -12.05
C ASP A 229 20.47 -4.02 -11.49
N SER A 230 20.12 -2.98 -12.24
CA SER A 230 20.29 -1.61 -11.80
C SER A 230 19.42 -1.29 -10.58
N ILE A 231 18.15 -1.71 -10.59
CA ILE A 231 17.22 -1.52 -9.46
C ILE A 231 17.71 -2.27 -8.21
N LEU A 232 18.13 -3.55 -8.34
CA LEU A 232 18.64 -4.32 -7.20
C LEU A 232 19.92 -3.72 -6.62
N ARG A 233 20.81 -3.20 -7.46
CA ARG A 233 22.02 -2.49 -7.03
C ARG A 233 21.67 -1.19 -6.29
N LYS A 234 20.72 -0.39 -6.79
CA LYS A 234 20.24 0.82 -6.10
C LYS A 234 19.61 0.48 -4.74
N ASN A 235 18.84 -0.61 -4.65
CA ASN A 235 18.33 -1.09 -3.37
C ASN A 235 19.44 -1.42 -2.37
N LEU A 236 20.52 -2.08 -2.82
CA LEU A 236 21.67 -2.33 -1.95
C LEU A 236 22.30 -1.03 -1.47
N ASN A 237 22.47 -0.04 -2.35
CA ASN A 237 23.01 1.26 -1.97
C ASN A 237 22.14 1.94 -0.90
N VAL A 238 20.82 1.83 -1.00
CA VAL A 238 19.89 2.30 0.04
C VAL A 238 20.08 1.53 1.35
N VAL A 239 20.24 0.19 1.32
CA VAL A 239 20.57 -0.61 2.51
C VAL A 239 21.85 -0.09 3.19
N LEU A 240 22.90 0.16 2.41
CA LEU A 240 24.18 0.66 2.91
C LEU A 240 24.06 2.07 3.50
N PHE A 241 23.30 2.95 2.84
CA PHE A 241 23.00 4.29 3.33
C PHE A 241 22.26 4.24 4.67
N LEU A 242 21.23 3.39 4.79
CA LEU A 242 20.46 3.22 6.02
C LEU A 242 21.32 2.64 7.16
N ALA A 243 22.30 1.80 6.84
CA ALA A 243 23.19 1.18 7.81
C ALA A 243 24.41 2.03 8.20
N ARG A 244 24.64 3.19 7.57
CA ARG A 244 25.88 3.98 7.75
C ARG A 244 26.16 4.42 9.20
N SER A 245 25.10 4.61 9.98
CA SER A 245 25.16 5.00 11.39
C SER A 245 24.78 3.85 12.33
N SER A 246 24.75 2.61 11.83
CA SER A 246 24.44 1.42 12.63
C SER A 246 25.44 1.24 13.76
N ASN A 247 24.92 0.90 14.95
CA ASN A 247 25.75 0.47 16.06
C ASN A 247 26.07 -1.04 15.89
N PRO A 248 27.35 -1.44 15.74
CA PRO A 248 27.72 -2.86 15.55
C PRO A 248 27.36 -3.76 16.75
N ALA A 249 27.10 -3.18 17.93
CA ALA A 249 26.63 -3.92 19.09
C ALA A 249 25.13 -4.28 19.04
N THR A 250 24.40 -3.78 18.05
CA THR A 250 22.94 -4.03 17.92
C THR A 250 22.46 -4.22 16.48
N ASN A 251 23.27 -3.94 15.47
CA ASN A 251 22.89 -3.97 14.06
C ASN A 251 24.05 -4.44 13.18
N PHE A 252 23.71 -4.97 11.99
CA PHE A 252 24.68 -5.12 10.91
C PHE A 252 25.20 -3.76 10.43
N THR A 253 26.51 -3.73 10.19
CA THR A 253 27.25 -2.60 9.62
C THR A 253 27.19 -2.61 8.10
N PRO A 254 27.52 -1.49 7.42
CA PRO A 254 27.57 -1.46 5.95
C PRO A 254 28.48 -2.54 5.35
N SER A 255 29.64 -2.80 5.96
CA SER A 255 30.54 -3.86 5.49
C SER A 255 29.91 -5.24 5.62
N GLN A 256 29.19 -5.52 6.70
CA GLN A 256 28.50 -6.81 6.87
C GLN A 256 27.38 -7.01 5.83
N TRP A 257 26.63 -5.95 5.50
CA TRP A 257 25.63 -6.01 4.43
C TRP A 257 26.27 -6.26 3.06
N GLN A 258 27.38 -5.59 2.76
CA GLN A 258 28.13 -5.80 1.52
C GLN A 258 28.70 -7.22 1.44
N ASP A 259 29.30 -7.70 2.52
CA ASP A 259 29.85 -9.05 2.62
C ASP A 259 28.75 -10.09 2.43
N LEU A 260 27.60 -9.92 3.08
CA LEU A 260 26.43 -10.79 2.91
C LEU A 260 25.96 -10.82 1.45
N TYR A 261 25.78 -9.64 0.83
CA TYR A 261 25.32 -9.51 -0.56
C TYR A 261 26.24 -10.20 -1.57
N SER A 262 27.56 -10.17 -1.31
CA SER A 262 28.58 -10.80 -2.14
C SER A 262 28.83 -12.26 -1.79
N SER A 263 28.32 -12.75 -0.67
CA SER A 263 28.44 -14.14 -0.25
C SER A 263 27.36 -15.03 -0.86
N SER A 264 27.62 -16.33 -0.91
CA SER A 264 26.61 -17.35 -1.22
C SER A 264 25.87 -17.86 0.03
N LYS A 265 26.11 -17.25 1.21
CA LYS A 265 25.50 -17.69 2.47
C LYS A 265 24.09 -17.12 2.60
N ASP A 266 23.18 -17.92 3.15
CA ASP A 266 21.91 -17.41 3.63
C ASP A 266 22.14 -16.45 4.82
N ILE A 267 21.25 -15.47 5.01
CA ILE A 267 21.41 -14.49 6.09
C ILE A 267 21.38 -15.13 7.48
N VAL A 268 20.67 -16.25 7.67
CA VAL A 268 20.59 -16.93 8.96
C VAL A 268 21.96 -17.49 9.31
N ASP A 269 22.58 -18.23 8.39
CA ASP A 269 23.94 -18.75 8.56
C ASP A 269 24.96 -17.62 8.71
N TYR A 270 24.83 -16.56 7.90
CA TYR A 270 25.67 -15.39 8.03
C TYR A 270 25.55 -14.73 9.41
N ALA A 271 24.33 -14.61 9.95
CA ALA A 271 24.09 -14.05 11.28
C ALA A 271 24.66 -14.94 12.39
N ILE A 272 24.57 -16.27 12.28
CA ILE A 272 25.20 -17.19 13.23
C ILE A 272 26.71 -16.96 13.29
N ASP A 273 27.35 -16.77 12.14
CA ASP A 273 28.80 -16.61 12.04
C ASP A 273 29.30 -15.21 12.45
N ASN A 274 28.49 -14.17 12.24
CA ASN A 274 28.97 -12.77 12.28
C ASN A 274 28.24 -11.86 13.28
N SER A 275 27.03 -12.20 13.75
CA SER A 275 26.31 -11.38 14.72
C SER A 275 26.97 -11.46 16.09
N LYS A 276 27.25 -10.29 16.69
CA LYS A 276 27.82 -10.17 18.05
C LYS A 276 26.79 -9.75 19.11
N PHE A 277 25.52 -9.78 18.74
CA PHE A 277 24.41 -9.34 19.57
C PHE A 277 23.30 -10.38 19.59
N ASN A 278 22.60 -10.45 20.72
CA ASN A 278 21.42 -11.28 20.87
C ASN A 278 20.20 -10.60 20.23
N PHE A 279 19.12 -11.36 20.05
CA PHE A 279 17.81 -10.78 19.72
C PHE A 279 17.12 -10.34 21.01
N HIS A 280 16.53 -9.14 21.00
CA HIS A 280 15.78 -8.62 22.13
C HIS A 280 14.59 -7.77 21.67
N LYS A 281 13.36 -8.20 22.01
CA LYS A 281 12.16 -7.41 21.77
C LYS A 281 11.76 -6.62 23.01
N THR A 282 11.71 -5.29 22.89
CA THR A 282 11.12 -4.46 23.93
C THR A 282 9.59 -4.57 23.92
N ILE A 283 9.03 -5.10 25.01
CA ILE A 283 7.58 -5.14 25.28
C ILE A 283 7.29 -4.16 26.41
N THR A 284 6.47 -3.14 26.13
CA THR A 284 6.05 -2.13 27.13
C THR A 284 5.30 -2.79 28.29
N ALA A 285 5.34 -2.21 29.49
CA ALA A 285 4.62 -2.73 30.66
C ALA A 285 3.12 -3.01 30.38
N LYS A 286 2.43 -2.14 29.64
CA LYS A 286 1.01 -2.33 29.23
C LYS A 286 0.79 -3.43 28.19
N GLY A 287 1.87 -3.93 27.58
CA GLY A 287 1.85 -4.99 26.57
C GLY A 287 2.38 -6.32 27.07
N GLN A 288 2.88 -6.38 28.31
CA GLN A 288 3.26 -7.61 28.97
C GLN A 288 1.99 -8.38 29.36
N HIS A 289 2.01 -9.69 29.16
CA HIS A 289 0.98 -10.61 29.62
C HIS A 289 1.62 -11.96 29.95
N GLY A 290 1.01 -12.71 30.87
CA GLY A 290 1.47 -14.04 31.26
C GLY A 290 2.96 -14.07 31.64
N LYS A 291 3.70 -15.01 31.05
CA LYS A 291 5.13 -15.26 31.32
C LYS A 291 6.06 -14.65 30.27
N SER A 292 5.58 -13.72 29.44
CA SER A 292 6.35 -13.09 28.36
C SER A 292 7.69 -12.48 28.79
N GLU A 293 7.78 -11.87 29.98
CA GLU A 293 9.06 -11.38 30.52
C GLU A 293 10.07 -12.51 30.77
N SER A 294 9.61 -13.63 31.33
CA SER A 294 10.46 -14.80 31.57
C SER A 294 10.87 -15.50 30.28
N PHE A 295 9.97 -15.54 29.30
CA PHE A 295 10.26 -16.03 27.96
C PHE A 295 11.34 -15.17 27.27
N LEU A 296 11.22 -13.84 27.35
CA LEU A 296 12.25 -12.92 26.84
C LEU A 296 13.63 -13.16 27.47
N ARG A 297 13.70 -13.43 28.78
CA ARG A 297 14.97 -13.75 29.45
C ARG A 297 15.62 -15.05 28.93
N ILE A 298 14.81 -16.05 28.58
CA ILE A 298 15.31 -17.29 27.95
C ILE A 298 15.90 -16.95 26.57
N ILE A 299 15.16 -16.18 25.76
CA ILE A 299 15.59 -15.77 24.42
C ILE A 299 16.87 -14.95 24.48
N ASP A 300 16.96 -13.99 25.40
CA ASP A 300 18.12 -13.10 25.53
C ASP A 300 19.42 -13.88 25.73
N GLY A 301 19.39 -14.99 26.48
CA GLY A 301 20.57 -15.83 26.72
C GLY A 301 20.91 -16.83 25.61
N LEU A 302 19.94 -17.19 24.77
CA LEU A 302 20.09 -18.27 23.79
C LEU A 302 20.09 -17.80 22.34
N SER A 303 19.52 -16.64 22.04
CA SER A 303 19.33 -16.17 20.69
C SER A 303 20.51 -15.37 20.13
N ILE A 304 20.49 -15.23 18.82
CA ILE A 304 21.33 -14.33 18.03
C ILE A 304 20.39 -13.39 17.26
N GLY A 305 20.78 -12.12 17.14
CA GLY A 305 20.02 -11.15 16.36
C GLY A 305 20.16 -11.40 14.86
N LEU A 306 19.04 -11.28 14.13
CA LEU A 306 19.00 -11.36 12.67
C LEU A 306 18.95 -9.95 12.11
N ALA A 307 20.06 -9.49 11.53
CA ALA A 307 20.29 -8.13 10.99
C ALA A 307 20.23 -6.97 12.00
N SER A 308 19.29 -7.01 12.95
CA SER A 308 19.17 -6.08 14.06
C SER A 308 18.67 -6.79 15.31
N ARG A 309 19.05 -6.25 16.47
CA ARG A 309 18.61 -6.70 17.79
C ARG A 309 17.13 -6.43 18.05
N ASP A 310 16.57 -5.36 17.48
CA ASP A 310 15.24 -4.81 17.83
C ASP A 310 14.11 -5.21 16.88
N LEU A 311 14.43 -5.85 15.75
CA LEU A 311 13.45 -6.47 14.87
C LEU A 311 12.64 -7.52 15.66
N PRO A 312 11.35 -7.74 15.34
CA PRO A 312 10.48 -8.65 16.11
C PRO A 312 10.80 -10.13 15.91
N PHE A 313 11.99 -10.47 15.43
CA PHE A 313 12.45 -11.84 15.23
C PHE A 313 13.95 -11.97 15.43
N GLY A 314 14.39 -13.17 15.79
CA GLY A 314 15.78 -13.55 15.93
C GLY A 314 15.99 -15.03 15.66
N ILE A 315 17.20 -15.53 15.95
CA ILE A 315 17.58 -16.91 15.66
C ILE A 315 17.91 -17.63 16.96
N ILE A 316 17.34 -18.82 17.19
CA ILE A 316 17.89 -19.80 18.12
C ILE A 316 18.78 -20.75 17.31
N PRO A 317 20.11 -20.72 17.53
CA PRO A 317 21.05 -21.59 16.83
C PRO A 317 20.71 -23.06 17.06
N ALA A 318 21.00 -23.90 16.07
CA ALA A 318 20.74 -25.34 16.14
C ALA A 318 21.39 -25.97 17.40
N THR A 319 22.62 -25.56 17.69
CA THR A 319 23.39 -25.98 18.88
C THR A 319 22.75 -25.62 20.22
N LYS A 320 21.82 -24.65 20.25
CA LYS A 320 21.13 -24.18 21.45
C LYS A 320 19.66 -24.61 21.51
N ARG A 321 19.13 -25.29 20.48
CA ARG A 321 17.71 -25.70 20.42
C ARG A 321 17.31 -26.64 21.54
N HIS A 322 18.16 -27.62 21.86
CA HIS A 322 17.89 -28.53 22.98
C HIS A 322 17.79 -27.78 24.32
N GLU A 323 18.71 -26.85 24.59
CA GLU A 323 18.67 -26.03 25.80
C GLU A 323 17.43 -25.12 25.82
N PHE A 324 17.07 -24.53 24.67
CA PHE A 324 15.86 -23.73 24.52
C PHE A 324 14.60 -24.54 24.83
N ALA A 325 14.46 -25.74 24.26
CA ALA A 325 13.34 -26.64 24.51
C ALA A 325 13.21 -27.01 26.00
N VAL A 326 14.32 -27.35 26.67
CA VAL A 326 14.33 -27.67 28.11
C VAL A 326 13.91 -26.46 28.96
N LYS A 327 14.37 -25.25 28.63
CA LYS A 327 13.96 -24.03 29.35
C LYS A 327 12.50 -23.67 29.07
N LEU A 328 12.02 -23.90 27.84
CA LEU A 328 10.63 -23.67 27.45
C LEU A 328 9.68 -24.61 28.22
N GLU A 329 10.02 -25.89 28.32
CA GLU A 329 9.25 -26.89 29.08
C GLU A 329 9.14 -26.53 30.56
N ARG A 330 10.25 -26.05 31.16
CA ARG A 330 10.25 -25.59 32.54
C ARG A 330 9.37 -24.35 32.74
N LEU A 331 9.33 -23.45 31.77
CA LEU A 331 8.53 -22.23 31.85
C LEU A 331 7.03 -22.50 31.63
N TYR A 332 6.71 -23.43 30.73
CA TYR A 332 5.35 -23.83 30.38
C TYR A 332 5.16 -25.35 30.51
N PRO A 333 4.94 -25.87 31.74
CA PRO A 333 4.75 -27.31 31.97
C PRO A 333 3.50 -27.90 31.30
N THR A 334 2.56 -27.05 30.88
CA THR A 334 1.31 -27.41 30.21
C THR A 334 1.44 -27.50 28.69
N TYR A 335 2.55 -27.00 28.11
CA TYR A 335 2.80 -27.14 26.68
C TYR A 335 2.98 -28.61 26.30
N ASN A 336 2.63 -28.94 25.06
CA ASN A 336 2.71 -30.32 24.58
C ASN A 336 4.18 -30.78 24.53
N HIS A 337 4.53 -31.77 25.35
CA HIS A 337 5.88 -32.32 25.46
C HIS A 337 6.45 -32.79 24.12
N ASN A 338 5.64 -33.47 23.30
CA ASN A 338 6.10 -34.00 22.00
C ASN A 338 6.47 -32.86 21.02
N VAL A 339 5.75 -31.73 21.09
CA VAL A 339 6.05 -30.56 20.26
C VAL A 339 7.30 -29.85 20.77
N ILE A 340 7.50 -29.74 22.09
CA ILE A 340 8.74 -29.21 22.65
C ILE A 340 9.93 -30.09 22.25
N GLU A 341 9.77 -31.40 22.33
CA GLU A 341 10.81 -32.36 21.96
C GLU A 341 11.18 -32.23 20.47
N SER A 342 10.20 -32.01 19.59
CA SER A 342 10.45 -31.81 18.15
C SER A 342 11.23 -30.51 17.88
N ILE A 343 10.92 -29.43 18.59
CA ILE A 343 11.70 -28.17 18.54
C ILE A 343 13.17 -28.42 18.91
N GLY A 344 13.41 -29.23 19.96
CA GLY A 344 14.75 -29.48 20.49
C GLY A 344 15.62 -30.42 19.63
N LYS A 345 15.00 -31.25 18.77
CA LYS A 345 15.69 -32.31 18.01
C LYS A 345 16.15 -31.92 16.61
N SER A 346 15.60 -30.86 16.02
CA SER A 346 15.92 -30.49 14.63
C SER A 346 17.29 -29.81 14.53
N ASP A 347 18.07 -30.18 13.53
CA ASP A 347 19.44 -29.73 13.23
C ASP A 347 19.50 -28.39 12.50
N LYS A 348 18.36 -27.88 12.02
CA LYS A 348 18.24 -26.55 11.43
C LYS A 348 18.28 -25.44 12.48
N HIS A 349 18.52 -24.20 12.06
CA HIS A 349 18.33 -23.02 12.91
C HIS A 349 16.84 -22.69 13.07
N LEU A 350 16.42 -22.15 14.22
CA LEU A 350 15.02 -21.71 14.44
C LEU A 350 14.93 -20.20 14.34
N VAL A 351 14.13 -19.69 13.42
CA VAL A 351 13.69 -18.29 13.46
C VAL A 351 12.58 -18.18 14.48
N LEU A 352 12.77 -17.33 15.48
CA LEU A 352 11.79 -17.06 16.53
C LEU A 352 11.18 -15.68 16.29
N CYS A 353 9.86 -15.61 16.10
CA CYS A 353 9.12 -14.39 15.81
C CYS A 353 8.16 -14.06 16.95
N LEU A 354 8.24 -12.83 17.48
CA LEU A 354 7.40 -12.36 18.58
C LEU A 354 6.33 -11.41 18.03
N ILE A 355 5.07 -11.80 18.19
CA ILE A 355 3.93 -11.07 17.64
C ILE A 355 2.98 -10.69 18.77
N LYS A 356 2.67 -9.41 18.91
CA LYS A 356 1.56 -8.98 19.76
C LYS A 356 0.23 -9.36 19.11
N GLY A 357 0.15 -9.22 17.78
CA GLY A 357 -0.86 -9.83 16.93
C GLY A 357 -2.13 -9.01 16.81
N PHE A 358 -2.73 -8.64 17.93
CA PHE A 358 -4.05 -8.03 17.90
C PHE A 358 -4.07 -6.69 18.63
N LYS A 359 -4.90 -5.77 18.11
CA LYS A 359 -5.22 -4.51 18.80
C LYS A 359 -5.84 -4.85 20.17
N PRO A 360 -5.87 -3.92 21.13
CA PRO A 360 -6.45 -4.19 22.47
C PRO A 360 -7.87 -4.79 22.46
N ARG A 361 -8.63 -4.57 21.38
CA ARG A 361 -9.97 -5.13 21.18
C ARG A 361 -9.99 -6.52 20.54
N GLY A 362 -8.86 -7.10 20.14
CA GLY A 362 -8.77 -8.39 19.44
C GLY A 362 -8.73 -8.28 17.92
N ASP A 363 -8.82 -7.06 17.36
CA ASP A 363 -8.80 -6.84 15.91
C ASP A 363 -7.42 -7.10 15.30
N ASP A 364 -7.44 -7.60 14.06
CA ASP A 364 -6.25 -7.84 13.25
C ASP A 364 -5.37 -6.57 13.13
N ASN A 365 -4.10 -6.72 13.52
CA ASN A 365 -3.10 -5.67 13.35
C ASN A 365 -2.42 -5.80 11.98
N ARG A 366 -2.92 -5.07 10.98
CA ARG A 366 -2.42 -5.11 9.58
C ARG A 366 -0.89 -5.05 9.44
N PRO A 367 -0.14 -4.21 10.17
CA PRO A 367 1.33 -4.24 10.15
C PRO A 367 1.97 -5.57 10.57
N ASP A 368 1.37 -6.28 11.53
CA ASP A 368 1.92 -7.54 12.06
C ASP A 368 1.79 -8.68 11.04
N ARG A 369 0.83 -8.58 10.10
CA ARG A 369 0.70 -9.51 8.96
C ARG A 369 1.95 -9.55 8.08
N GLY A 370 2.71 -8.47 8.03
CA GLY A 370 3.93 -8.37 7.24
C GLY A 370 5.19 -8.89 7.93
N ILE A 371 5.16 -9.19 9.23
CA ILE A 371 6.36 -9.58 10.00
C ILE A 371 6.90 -10.94 9.55
N LEU A 372 6.05 -11.96 9.49
CA LEU A 372 6.49 -13.30 9.07
C LEU A 372 6.91 -13.33 7.59
N PRO A 373 6.19 -12.70 6.65
CA PRO A 373 6.67 -12.52 5.29
C PRO A 373 8.04 -11.84 5.25
N LEU A 374 8.28 -10.77 6.02
CA LEU A 374 9.60 -10.13 6.11
C LEU A 374 10.68 -11.13 6.58
N ALA A 375 10.42 -11.87 7.65
CA ALA A 375 11.39 -12.83 8.21
C ALA A 375 11.74 -13.94 7.20
N VAL A 376 10.75 -14.44 6.46
CA VAL A 376 10.94 -15.50 5.45
C VAL A 376 11.56 -14.95 4.16
N MET A 377 11.27 -13.70 3.76
CA MET A 377 11.95 -13.01 2.66
C MET A 377 13.42 -12.76 2.96
N LEU A 378 13.76 -12.47 4.23
CA LEU A 378 15.15 -12.30 4.68
C LEU A 378 15.92 -13.62 4.72
N SER A 379 15.31 -14.67 5.24
CA SER A 379 15.92 -16.01 5.35
C SER A 379 15.62 -16.83 4.11
N ALA A 380 14.82 -17.88 4.25
CA ALA A 380 14.34 -18.71 3.16
C ALA A 380 13.01 -19.37 3.54
N SER A 381 12.29 -19.89 2.54
CA SER A 381 10.99 -20.56 2.75
C SER A 381 11.06 -21.87 3.55
N ASP A 382 12.23 -22.50 3.61
CA ASP A 382 12.43 -23.81 4.23
C ASP A 382 13.04 -23.74 5.65
N VAL A 383 13.21 -22.52 6.18
CA VAL A 383 13.65 -22.30 7.56
C VAL A 383 12.56 -22.70 8.54
N ASP A 384 12.94 -23.28 9.68
CA ASP A 384 12.00 -23.53 10.77
C ASP A 384 11.64 -22.22 11.47
N VAL A 385 10.34 -21.99 11.68
CA VAL A 385 9.84 -20.78 12.33
C VAL A 385 8.96 -21.14 13.53
N MET A 386 9.22 -20.50 14.67
CA MET A 386 8.34 -20.50 15.83
C MET A 386 7.78 -19.09 16.03
N THR A 387 6.46 -18.97 16.09
CA THR A 387 5.78 -17.72 16.42
C THR A 387 5.31 -17.76 17.87
N TYR A 388 5.70 -16.76 18.66
CA TYR A 388 5.22 -16.55 20.03
C TYR A 388 4.24 -15.37 20.06
N LEU A 389 2.99 -15.68 20.41
CA LEU A 389 1.91 -14.71 20.55
C LEU A 389 1.70 -14.35 22.01
N TYR A 390 1.67 -13.05 22.30
CA TYR A 390 1.53 -12.52 23.67
C TYR A 390 0.46 -11.42 23.82
N GLY A 391 -0.27 -11.08 22.76
CA GLY A 391 -1.39 -10.14 22.82
C GLY A 391 -2.76 -10.84 22.78
N PRO A 392 -3.86 -10.09 23.01
CA PRO A 392 -5.19 -10.65 23.19
C PRO A 392 -5.71 -11.41 21.96
N VAL A 393 -6.44 -12.51 22.15
CA VAL A 393 -7.06 -13.29 21.07
C VAL A 393 -8.56 -13.46 21.33
N PHE A 394 -9.41 -13.26 20.33
CA PHE A 394 -10.84 -13.57 20.46
C PHE A 394 -11.09 -15.06 20.69
N TYR A 395 -12.04 -15.40 21.57
CA TYR A 395 -12.40 -16.80 21.82
C TYR A 395 -12.70 -17.59 20.54
N ASN A 396 -13.45 -17.01 19.61
CA ASN A 396 -13.74 -17.68 18.34
C ASN A 396 -12.47 -17.96 17.50
N ASN A 397 -11.47 -17.09 17.56
CA ASN A 397 -10.20 -17.34 16.87
C ASN A 397 -9.42 -18.46 17.55
N TYR A 398 -9.39 -18.47 18.88
CA TYR A 398 -8.75 -19.52 19.66
C TYR A 398 -9.42 -20.90 19.45
N ASP A 399 -10.75 -20.96 19.49
CA ASP A 399 -11.50 -22.19 19.21
C ASP A 399 -11.25 -22.70 17.79
N ASN A 400 -11.28 -21.82 16.79
CA ASN A 400 -10.96 -22.22 15.41
C ASN A 400 -9.47 -22.59 15.25
N LEU A 401 -8.54 -22.03 16.01
CA LEU A 401 -7.13 -22.45 15.95
C LEU A 401 -6.98 -23.92 16.34
N ILE A 402 -7.71 -24.34 17.39
CA ILE A 402 -7.68 -25.72 17.90
C ILE A 402 -8.44 -26.65 16.95
N ASN A 403 -9.68 -26.29 16.61
CA ASN A 403 -10.62 -27.21 15.99
C ASN A 403 -10.64 -27.10 14.46
N HIS A 404 -10.39 -25.92 13.90
CA HIS A 404 -10.59 -25.61 12.48
C HIS A 404 -9.54 -24.63 11.91
N PRO A 405 -8.22 -24.91 12.00
CA PRO A 405 -7.19 -23.90 11.72
C PRO A 405 -7.20 -23.40 10.26
N LYS A 406 -7.63 -24.22 9.29
CA LYS A 406 -7.82 -23.77 7.90
C LYS A 406 -8.95 -22.76 7.75
N LYS A 407 -10.05 -22.93 8.53
CA LYS A 407 -11.16 -21.98 8.56
C LYS A 407 -10.72 -20.65 9.16
N LEU A 408 -9.89 -20.68 10.21
CA LEU A 408 -9.30 -19.48 10.80
C LEU A 408 -8.42 -18.72 9.81
N ALA A 409 -7.55 -19.45 9.10
CA ALA A 409 -6.69 -18.86 8.07
C ALA A 409 -7.49 -18.24 6.91
N ALA A 410 -8.64 -18.81 6.55
CA ALA A 410 -9.50 -18.26 5.50
C ALA A 410 -10.26 -16.99 5.92
N SER A 411 -10.49 -16.77 7.23
CA SER A 411 -11.25 -15.62 7.74
C SER A 411 -10.39 -14.49 8.29
N ASN A 412 -9.09 -14.70 8.49
CA ASN A 412 -8.21 -13.73 9.13
C ASN A 412 -6.79 -13.74 8.52
N GLY A 413 -6.40 -12.61 7.90
CA GLY A 413 -5.13 -12.47 7.20
C GLY A 413 -3.89 -12.62 8.08
N LEU A 414 -3.93 -12.12 9.32
CA LEU A 414 -2.84 -12.34 10.27
C LEU A 414 -2.68 -13.84 10.61
N TRP A 415 -3.77 -14.52 10.95
CA TRP A 415 -3.71 -15.95 11.22
C TRP A 415 -3.30 -16.76 9.99
N LYS A 416 -3.73 -16.35 8.79
CA LYS A 416 -3.28 -16.93 7.54
C LYS A 416 -1.76 -16.86 7.42
N SER A 417 -1.17 -15.68 7.65
CA SER A 417 0.27 -15.51 7.67
C SER A 417 0.96 -16.37 8.73
N ILE A 418 0.42 -16.42 9.95
CA ILE A 418 1.00 -17.21 11.05
C ILE A 418 1.00 -18.71 10.71
N LEU A 419 -0.15 -19.24 10.31
CA LEU A 419 -0.34 -20.67 10.05
C LEU A 419 0.33 -21.14 8.75
N ALA A 420 0.52 -20.24 7.78
CA ALA A 420 1.21 -20.55 6.53
C ALA A 420 2.74 -20.53 6.65
N LEU A 421 3.30 -19.78 7.61
CA LEU A 421 4.75 -19.54 7.68
C LEU A 421 5.42 -20.11 8.93
N SER A 422 4.65 -20.49 9.96
CA SER A 422 5.17 -21.06 11.21
C SER A 422 5.14 -22.59 11.21
N ASN A 423 6.22 -23.21 11.70
CA ASN A 423 6.25 -24.62 12.09
C ASN A 423 5.62 -24.81 13.47
N TYR A 424 5.82 -23.83 14.36
CA TYR A 424 5.32 -23.87 15.73
C TYR A 424 4.64 -22.56 16.11
N VAL A 425 3.52 -22.65 16.85
CA VAL A 425 2.82 -21.48 17.40
C VAL A 425 2.68 -21.65 18.90
N ALA A 426 3.33 -20.77 19.67
CA ALA A 426 3.21 -20.70 21.12
C ALA A 426 2.30 -19.54 21.51
N LEU A 427 1.34 -19.83 22.38
CA LEU A 427 0.41 -18.87 22.96
C LEU A 427 0.71 -18.68 24.44
N ASP A 428 0.75 -17.42 24.83
CA ASP A 428 0.68 -16.97 26.22
C ASP A 428 -0.16 -15.68 26.20
N VAL A 429 -1.47 -15.86 26.03
CA VAL A 429 -2.39 -14.79 25.59
C VAL A 429 -3.66 -14.70 26.45
N PRO A 430 -4.21 -13.49 26.63
CA PRO A 430 -5.54 -13.34 27.17
C PRO A 430 -6.58 -13.64 26.09
N ILE A 431 -7.57 -14.45 26.43
CA ILE A 431 -8.72 -14.79 25.60
C ILE A 431 -9.86 -13.81 25.88
N LEU A 432 -10.27 -13.11 24.83
CA LEU A 432 -11.42 -12.22 24.85
C LEU A 432 -12.69 -13.05 24.61
N ALA A 433 -13.29 -13.52 25.70
CA ALA A 433 -14.68 -13.93 25.81
C ALA A 433 -15.38 -12.96 26.80
N GLY A 434 -16.71 -13.01 26.95
CA GLY A 434 -17.42 -12.15 27.93
C GLY A 434 -16.86 -12.19 29.36
N GLN A 435 -16.05 -13.22 29.70
CA GLN A 435 -15.10 -13.24 30.81
C GLN A 435 -13.68 -13.48 30.26
N ILE A 436 -12.68 -12.77 30.79
CA ILE A 436 -11.28 -12.94 30.38
C ILE A 436 -10.72 -14.22 31.01
N SER A 437 -10.14 -15.10 30.19
CA SER A 437 -9.36 -16.27 30.60
C SER A 437 -8.02 -16.28 29.87
N ASP A 438 -7.00 -16.97 30.39
CA ASP A 438 -5.69 -17.05 29.72
C ASP A 438 -5.52 -18.39 29.00
N ALA A 439 -4.78 -18.39 27.89
CA ALA A 439 -4.42 -19.59 27.14
C ALA A 439 -2.90 -19.74 27.04
N GLU A 440 -2.39 -20.87 27.54
CA GLU A 440 -1.01 -21.30 27.43
C GLU A 440 -0.96 -22.60 26.60
N ASN A 441 -0.75 -22.48 25.28
CA ASN A 441 -0.75 -23.63 24.37
C ASN A 441 0.40 -23.57 23.38
N LEU A 442 0.92 -24.73 23.00
CA LEU A 442 1.92 -24.89 21.94
C LEU A 442 1.38 -25.82 20.85
N PHE A 443 1.38 -25.34 19.61
CA PHE A 443 0.87 -26.05 18.44
C PHE A 443 2.00 -26.37 17.47
N ASP A 444 1.99 -27.59 16.90
CA ASP A 444 2.74 -27.93 15.70
C ASP A 444 1.88 -27.63 14.47
N THR A 445 2.29 -26.62 13.71
CA THR A 445 1.62 -26.16 12.49
C THR A 445 2.37 -26.54 11.22
N SER A 446 3.39 -27.40 11.32
CA SER A 446 4.26 -27.78 10.19
C SER A 446 3.48 -28.30 8.98
N ALA A 447 2.42 -29.09 9.22
CA ALA A 447 1.55 -29.59 8.15
C ALA A 447 0.78 -28.47 7.42
N LEU A 448 0.38 -27.40 8.14
CA LEU A 448 -0.28 -26.24 7.53
C LEU A 448 0.71 -25.41 6.73
N LYS A 449 1.91 -25.19 7.24
CA LYS A 449 3.00 -24.55 6.50
C LYS A 449 3.28 -25.28 5.19
N ILE A 450 3.47 -26.61 5.23
CA ILE A 450 3.67 -27.43 4.03
C ILE A 450 2.50 -27.26 3.05
N TYR A 451 1.25 -27.28 3.54
CA TYR A 451 0.06 -27.11 2.71
C TYR A 451 0.03 -25.76 1.98
N TYR A 452 0.23 -24.65 2.68
CA TYR A 452 0.17 -23.30 2.09
C TYR A 452 1.40 -22.97 1.24
N MET A 453 2.56 -23.53 1.57
CA MET A 453 3.80 -23.29 0.83
C MET A 453 3.90 -24.14 -0.45
N ARG A 454 3.03 -25.15 -0.62
CA ARG A 454 3.03 -26.04 -1.78
C ARG A 454 2.63 -25.29 -3.04
N ILE A 455 3.54 -25.25 -4.01
CA ILE A 455 3.26 -24.81 -5.38
C ILE A 455 2.91 -26.06 -6.19
N HIS A 456 1.66 -26.14 -6.69
CA HIS A 456 1.16 -27.34 -7.37
C HIS A 456 1.71 -27.46 -8.81
N SER A 457 1.86 -26.32 -9.50
CA SER A 457 2.62 -26.14 -10.73
C SER A 457 2.82 -24.64 -10.95
N ARG A 458 4.00 -24.19 -11.42
CA ARG A 458 4.12 -22.85 -12.01
C ARG A 458 3.47 -22.92 -13.38
N GLY A 459 2.18 -22.62 -13.44
CA GLY A 459 1.46 -22.46 -14.70
C GLY A 459 1.87 -21.16 -15.39
N THR A 460 1.28 -20.90 -16.55
CA THR A 460 1.34 -19.57 -17.14
C THR A 460 0.53 -18.59 -16.26
N LEU A 461 0.91 -17.32 -16.28
CA LEU A 461 0.15 -16.25 -15.62
C LEU A 461 -0.98 -15.76 -16.54
N GLU A 462 -1.66 -16.69 -17.20
CA GLU A 462 -2.67 -16.46 -18.23
C GLU A 462 -4.07 -16.83 -17.72
N SER A 463 -5.06 -16.11 -18.20
CA SER A 463 -6.48 -16.47 -18.08
C SER A 463 -7.27 -16.10 -19.32
N ASP A 464 -8.51 -16.58 -19.37
CA ASP A 464 -9.50 -16.08 -20.32
C ASP A 464 -9.71 -14.57 -20.11
N LEU A 465 -9.79 -13.85 -21.23
CA LEU A 465 -10.13 -12.45 -21.27
C LEU A 465 -11.59 -12.26 -20.84
N PHE A 466 -11.83 -11.26 -20.00
CA PHE A 466 -13.19 -10.86 -19.58
C PHE A 466 -13.52 -9.44 -20.05
N SER A 467 -14.80 -9.07 -20.00
CA SER A 467 -15.29 -7.76 -20.44
C SER A 467 -14.65 -6.59 -19.68
N SER A 468 -14.31 -5.51 -20.39
CA SER A 468 -13.87 -4.24 -19.79
C SER A 468 -15.04 -3.38 -19.30
N VAL A 469 -16.27 -3.91 -19.32
CA VAL A 469 -17.47 -3.24 -18.80
C VAL A 469 -17.79 -3.85 -17.43
N PRO A 470 -17.92 -3.03 -16.36
CA PRO A 470 -18.33 -3.53 -15.06
C PRO A 470 -19.70 -4.19 -15.11
N THR A 471 -19.87 -5.27 -14.34
CA THR A 471 -21.16 -5.95 -14.15
C THR A 471 -22.04 -5.28 -13.08
N GLU A 472 -21.43 -4.47 -12.20
CA GLU A 472 -22.10 -3.67 -11.18
C GLU A 472 -21.33 -2.36 -10.93
N TYR A 473 -22.06 -1.32 -10.51
CA TYR A 473 -21.52 0.01 -10.21
C TYR A 473 -21.64 0.34 -8.72
N HIS A 474 -20.62 0.99 -8.18
CA HIS A 474 -20.32 1.28 -6.78
C HIS A 474 -19.67 2.67 -6.63
N GLU A 475 -19.16 2.97 -5.43
CA GLU A 475 -18.42 4.19 -5.10
C GLU A 475 -17.21 4.43 -6.01
N ASP A 476 -16.43 3.38 -6.31
CA ASP A 476 -15.26 3.47 -7.20
C ASP A 476 -15.60 3.99 -8.62
N ASP A 477 -16.82 3.71 -9.11
CA ASP A 477 -17.31 4.19 -10.41
C ASP A 477 -17.71 5.65 -10.37
N VAL A 478 -18.36 6.06 -9.28
CA VAL A 478 -18.74 7.46 -9.03
C VAL A 478 -17.46 8.31 -9.01
N ASP A 479 -16.46 7.88 -8.24
CA ASP A 479 -15.15 8.55 -8.21
C ASP A 479 -14.49 8.61 -9.58
N THR A 480 -14.51 7.50 -10.33
CA THR A 480 -13.92 7.43 -11.68
C THR A 480 -14.62 8.40 -12.64
N GLY A 481 -15.95 8.50 -12.60
CA GLY A 481 -16.71 9.42 -13.44
C GLY A 481 -16.47 10.90 -13.10
N ILE A 482 -16.43 11.23 -11.81
CA ILE A 482 -16.07 12.59 -11.34
C ILE A 482 -14.63 12.92 -11.74
N HIS A 483 -13.69 12.02 -11.48
CA HIS A 483 -12.29 12.15 -11.86
C HIS A 483 -12.15 12.38 -13.37
N TYR A 484 -12.80 11.56 -14.20
CA TYR A 484 -12.75 11.72 -15.66
C TYR A 484 -13.29 13.08 -16.13
N MET A 485 -14.45 13.49 -15.60
CA MET A 485 -15.07 14.77 -15.93
C MET A 485 -14.14 15.95 -15.64
N PHE A 486 -13.49 15.97 -14.49
CA PHE A 486 -12.69 17.12 -14.09
C PHE A 486 -11.23 17.06 -14.56
N SER A 487 -10.60 15.89 -14.52
CA SER A 487 -9.18 15.71 -14.81
C SER A 487 -8.87 15.48 -16.28
N TRP A 488 -9.85 15.05 -17.09
CA TRP A 488 -9.67 14.83 -18.53
C TRP A 488 -10.51 15.76 -19.39
N ILE A 489 -11.83 15.86 -19.15
CA ILE A 489 -12.68 16.74 -19.97
C ILE A 489 -12.40 18.21 -19.65
N LEU A 490 -12.32 18.57 -18.37
CA LEU A 490 -12.08 19.95 -17.92
C LEU A 490 -10.62 20.26 -17.59
N HIS A 491 -9.64 19.46 -18.04
CA HIS A 491 -8.22 19.62 -17.69
C HIS A 491 -7.63 21.03 -17.96
N ASN A 492 -8.18 21.76 -18.96
CA ASN A 492 -7.74 23.12 -19.27
C ASN A 492 -8.31 24.19 -18.31
N HIS A 493 -9.31 23.83 -17.51
CA HIS A 493 -10.04 24.73 -16.63
C HIS A 493 -10.00 24.31 -15.16
N CYS A 494 -9.58 23.07 -14.90
CA CYS A 494 -9.61 22.44 -13.60
C CYS A 494 -8.28 21.78 -13.28
N PHE A 495 -7.80 21.99 -12.07
CA PHE A 495 -6.72 21.22 -11.47
C PHE A 495 -7.30 20.34 -10.35
N GLU A 496 -7.17 19.03 -10.46
CA GLU A 496 -7.55 18.12 -9.38
C GLU A 496 -6.41 18.00 -8.37
N GLY A 497 -6.55 18.73 -7.26
CA GLY A 497 -5.58 18.77 -6.19
C GLY A 497 -5.57 17.52 -5.31
N MET A 498 -6.67 16.76 -5.30
CA MET A 498 -6.79 15.49 -4.59
C MET A 498 -7.91 14.63 -5.21
N CYS A 499 -7.62 13.34 -5.36
CA CYS A 499 -8.59 12.28 -5.65
C CYS A 499 -8.28 11.13 -4.68
N ASN A 500 -9.25 10.73 -3.86
CA ASN A 500 -9.12 9.71 -2.83
C ASN A 500 -10.32 8.76 -2.90
N PRO A 501 -10.42 7.93 -3.95
CA PRO A 501 -11.42 6.87 -4.01
C PRO A 501 -11.23 5.85 -2.87
N PRO A 502 -12.16 4.89 -2.69
CA PRO A 502 -11.94 3.75 -1.79
C PRO A 502 -10.57 3.10 -2.00
N GLY A 503 -9.84 2.90 -0.89
CA GLY A 503 -8.47 2.37 -0.95
C GLY A 503 -7.39 3.37 -1.36
N GLY A 504 -7.74 4.62 -1.72
CA GLY A 504 -6.83 5.67 -2.14
C GLY A 504 -5.78 6.10 -1.09
N ASP A 505 -4.70 6.70 -1.60
CA ASP A 505 -3.54 7.12 -0.84
C ASP A 505 -3.72 8.48 -0.11
N TRP A 506 -3.12 8.61 1.07
CA TRP A 506 -3.27 9.78 1.97
C TRP A 506 -2.04 10.70 1.91
N SER A 507 -1.32 10.67 0.79
CA SER A 507 -0.05 11.35 0.57
C SER A 507 -0.17 12.86 0.75
N GLY A 508 -1.21 13.48 0.19
CA GLY A 508 -1.40 14.93 0.26
C GLY A 508 -2.48 15.48 -0.66
N PHE A 509 -2.72 16.79 -0.55
CA PHE A 509 -3.47 17.56 -1.55
C PHE A 509 -2.67 18.78 -2.00
N SER A 510 -2.95 19.25 -3.21
CA SER A 510 -2.25 20.38 -3.83
C SER A 510 -3.22 21.46 -4.30
N LEU A 511 -2.74 22.70 -4.41
CA LEU A 511 -3.42 23.83 -5.05
C LEU A 511 -2.42 24.58 -5.92
N ILE A 512 -2.87 25.20 -7.01
CA ILE A 512 -2.07 26.04 -7.90
C ILE A 512 -2.32 27.52 -7.60
N ILE A 513 -1.37 28.18 -6.97
CA ILE A 513 -1.46 29.60 -6.60
C ILE A 513 -0.31 30.35 -7.23
N ASP A 514 -0.61 31.38 -8.02
CA ASP A 514 0.39 32.22 -8.69
C ASP A 514 1.45 31.39 -9.44
N ASN A 515 1.00 30.42 -10.25
CA ASN A 515 1.86 29.48 -11.00
C ASN A 515 2.76 28.58 -10.12
N THR A 516 2.43 28.48 -8.84
CA THR A 516 3.13 27.63 -7.86
C THR A 516 2.19 26.56 -7.34
N GLU A 517 2.58 25.30 -7.48
CA GLU A 517 1.89 24.19 -6.82
C GLU A 517 2.30 24.15 -5.35
N LYS A 518 1.35 24.31 -4.44
CA LYS A 518 1.53 24.21 -3.00
C LYS A 518 0.86 22.95 -2.49
N ARG A 519 1.60 22.12 -1.74
CA ARG A 519 1.16 20.77 -1.36
C ARG A 519 1.25 20.54 0.15
N TRP A 520 0.14 20.09 0.72
CA TRP A 520 0.06 19.63 2.11
C TRP A 520 0.15 18.11 2.12
N LEU A 521 1.09 17.56 2.87
CA LEU A 521 1.45 16.14 2.88
C LEU A 521 1.07 15.47 4.21
N SER A 522 0.93 14.15 4.24
CA SER A 522 0.54 13.42 5.46
C SER A 522 -0.73 14.00 6.11
N LEU A 523 -1.84 13.91 5.37
CA LEU A 523 -3.10 14.54 5.78
C LEU A 523 -3.63 13.94 7.09
N PRO A 524 -4.28 14.74 7.97
CA PRO A 524 -4.89 14.24 9.19
C PRO A 524 -5.97 13.19 8.86
N ARG A 525 -5.85 12.01 9.49
CA ARG A 525 -6.81 10.90 9.34
C ARG A 525 -8.12 11.12 10.10
N VAL A 526 -8.06 11.87 11.20
CA VAL A 526 -9.19 12.22 12.06
C VAL A 526 -9.12 13.72 12.28
N SER A 527 -10.26 14.40 12.16
CA SER A 527 -10.37 15.86 12.25
C SER A 527 -11.54 16.28 13.12
N ASP A 528 -11.84 15.47 14.14
CA ASP A 528 -12.95 15.69 15.09
C ASP A 528 -12.83 17.05 15.80
N ASP A 529 -11.60 17.48 16.09
CA ASP A 529 -11.30 18.77 16.74
C ASP A 529 -11.80 19.98 15.92
N VAL A 530 -12.01 19.82 14.61
CA VAL A 530 -12.55 20.85 13.73
C VAL A 530 -13.90 20.46 13.11
N ALA A 531 -14.53 19.39 13.60
CA ALA A 531 -15.71 18.79 13.00
C ALA A 531 -15.56 18.65 11.48
N GLY A 532 -14.38 18.19 11.04
CA GLY A 532 -13.99 18.13 9.64
C GLY A 532 -14.15 16.72 9.08
N LYS A 533 -14.60 16.65 7.83
CA LYS A 533 -14.63 15.43 7.01
C LYS A 533 -13.72 15.62 5.82
N ARG A 534 -12.86 14.64 5.54
CA ARG A 534 -11.94 14.70 4.40
C ARG A 534 -12.73 14.50 3.10
N PRO A 535 -12.56 15.35 2.07
CA PRO A 535 -13.14 15.12 0.76
C PRO A 535 -12.57 13.90 0.05
N ASP A 536 -13.33 13.32 -0.86
CA ASP A 536 -12.84 12.35 -1.84
C ASP A 536 -12.20 13.09 -3.02
N HIS A 537 -12.76 14.23 -3.43
CA HIS A 537 -12.15 15.13 -4.41
C HIS A 537 -11.96 16.56 -3.89
N ILE A 538 -10.82 17.17 -4.25
CA ILE A 538 -10.58 18.61 -4.13
C ILE A 538 -10.19 19.13 -5.51
N LEU A 539 -11.08 19.94 -6.09
CA LEU A 539 -10.97 20.43 -7.45
C LEU A 539 -10.85 21.94 -7.44
N GLU A 540 -9.81 22.46 -8.09
CA GLU A 540 -9.57 23.88 -8.25
C GLU A 540 -9.96 24.31 -9.67
N LEU A 541 -11.04 25.08 -9.78
CA LEU A 541 -11.57 25.59 -11.04
C LEU A 541 -11.34 27.08 -11.17
N ASN A 542 -10.77 27.48 -12.30
CA ASN A 542 -10.58 28.88 -12.66
C ASN A 542 -11.80 29.41 -13.43
N ASP A 543 -11.91 30.74 -13.51
CA ASP A 543 -12.90 31.45 -14.36
C ASP A 543 -14.39 31.22 -14.06
N VAL A 544 -14.72 30.54 -12.96
CA VAL A 544 -16.11 30.40 -12.48
C VAL A 544 -16.58 31.68 -11.77
N PHE A 545 -15.73 32.22 -10.89
CA PHE A 545 -15.99 33.43 -10.11
C PHE A 545 -14.79 34.39 -10.20
N GLN A 546 -14.85 35.53 -9.50
CA GLN A 546 -13.71 36.45 -9.40
C GLN A 546 -12.49 35.82 -8.72
N LYS A 547 -12.72 34.81 -7.87
CA LYS A 547 -11.70 34.00 -7.22
C LYS A 547 -11.79 32.57 -7.74
N PRO A 548 -10.69 31.80 -7.74
CA PRO A 548 -10.75 30.38 -8.04
C PRO A 548 -11.74 29.66 -7.11
N LEU A 549 -12.44 28.67 -7.67
CA LEU A 549 -13.38 27.84 -6.94
C LEU A 549 -12.67 26.56 -6.47
N LEU A 550 -12.76 26.25 -5.19
CA LEU A 550 -12.52 24.92 -4.64
C LEU A 550 -13.83 24.16 -4.50
N LEU A 551 -14.04 23.17 -5.37
CA LEU A 551 -15.14 22.22 -5.27
C LEU A 551 -14.68 21.01 -4.44
N LEU A 552 -15.40 20.74 -3.36
CA LEU A 552 -15.10 19.68 -2.40
C LEU A 552 -16.19 18.62 -2.49
N ILE A 553 -15.86 17.38 -2.84
CA ILE A 553 -16.85 16.33 -3.11
C ILE A 553 -16.65 15.18 -2.13
N GLU A 554 -17.75 14.70 -1.54
CA GLU A 554 -17.88 13.35 -0.99
C GLU A 554 -18.62 12.48 -2.01
N SER A 555 -18.07 11.32 -2.34
CA SER A 555 -18.68 10.34 -3.24
C SER A 555 -19.19 9.15 -2.42
N LYS A 556 -20.35 8.60 -2.80
CA LYS A 556 -20.88 7.36 -2.23
C LYS A 556 -21.60 6.56 -3.28
N GLU A 557 -21.66 5.24 -3.12
CA GLU A 557 -22.56 4.41 -3.94
C GLU A 557 -24.02 4.83 -3.76
N ARG A 558 -24.45 5.05 -2.50
CA ARG A 558 -25.84 5.36 -2.15
C ARG A 558 -25.92 6.66 -1.37
N SER A 559 -26.90 7.50 -1.69
CA SER A 559 -27.04 8.80 -1.01
C SER A 559 -27.31 8.67 0.50
N ILE A 560 -27.88 7.54 0.95
CA ILE A 560 -28.17 7.28 2.36
C ILE A 560 -26.90 7.02 3.20
N ASP A 561 -25.79 6.66 2.55
CA ASP A 561 -24.51 6.41 3.22
C ASP A 561 -23.72 7.70 3.45
N LEU A 562 -24.21 8.85 2.97
CA LEU A 562 -23.63 10.16 3.27
C LEU A 562 -23.77 10.46 4.77
N GLU A 563 -22.65 10.83 5.39
CA GLU A 563 -22.62 11.24 6.79
C GLU A 563 -23.50 12.49 7.01
N PRO A 564 -24.22 12.59 8.13
CA PRO A 564 -24.94 13.82 8.48
C PRO A 564 -23.99 15.01 8.51
N ASP A 565 -24.42 16.13 7.92
CA ASP A 565 -23.67 17.39 7.84
C ASP A 565 -22.30 17.30 7.12
N VAL A 566 -22.10 16.28 6.28
CA VAL A 566 -20.85 16.09 5.52
C VAL A 566 -20.42 17.34 4.76
N GLY A 567 -21.35 18.10 4.15
CA GLY A 567 -21.04 19.30 3.38
C GLY A 567 -20.29 20.37 4.18
N ASN A 568 -20.71 20.63 5.43
CA ASN A 568 -19.98 21.53 6.33
C ASN A 568 -18.66 20.90 6.80
N GLY A 569 -18.65 19.59 7.04
CA GLY A 569 -17.45 18.84 7.37
C GLY A 569 -16.34 18.99 6.32
N LEU A 570 -16.67 18.90 5.03
CA LEU A 570 -15.75 19.09 3.91
C LEU A 570 -15.11 20.48 3.93
N LEU A 571 -15.93 21.53 4.07
CA LEU A 571 -15.48 22.92 4.14
C LEU A 571 -14.57 23.16 5.34
N ASN A 572 -14.94 22.65 6.51
CA ASN A 572 -14.17 22.80 7.74
C ASN A 572 -12.81 22.13 7.66
N TYR A 573 -12.74 20.95 7.04
CA TYR A 573 -11.49 20.20 6.86
C TYR A 573 -10.49 20.99 6.02
N VAL A 574 -10.88 21.46 4.83
CA VAL A 574 -9.99 22.21 3.94
C VAL A 574 -9.61 23.56 4.54
N ARG A 575 -10.56 24.31 5.12
CA ARG A 575 -10.26 25.56 5.82
C ARG A 575 -9.28 25.38 6.96
N SER A 576 -9.39 24.28 7.71
CA SER A 576 -8.45 23.94 8.77
C SER A 576 -7.05 23.69 8.21
N LEU A 577 -6.94 22.90 7.12
CA LEU A 577 -5.66 22.60 6.49
C LEU A 577 -4.95 23.85 5.96
N LEU A 578 -5.68 24.79 5.36
CA LEU A 578 -5.12 26.03 4.84
C LEU A 578 -4.57 26.98 5.94
N ARG A 579 -4.88 26.74 7.23
CA ARG A 579 -4.27 27.50 8.35
C ARG A 579 -2.79 27.17 8.57
N TYR A 580 -2.35 26.03 8.07
CA TYR A 580 -0.97 25.57 8.14
C TYR A 580 -0.20 25.99 6.88
N VAL A 581 1.10 26.24 7.04
CA VAL A 581 2.00 26.38 5.89
C VAL A 581 1.96 25.05 5.11
N PRO A 582 1.87 25.07 3.77
CA PRO A 582 2.05 23.86 2.97
C PRO A 582 3.36 23.16 3.35
N ASN A 583 3.45 21.85 3.16
CA ASN A 583 4.68 21.15 3.48
C ASN A 583 5.77 21.48 2.45
N VAL A 584 5.38 21.52 1.17
CA VAL A 584 6.27 21.76 0.03
C VAL A 584 5.58 22.58 -1.04
N GLU A 585 6.38 23.20 -1.90
CA GLU A 585 5.91 23.93 -3.08
C GLU A 585 6.88 23.78 -4.26
N ARG A 586 6.38 23.97 -5.48
CA ARG A 586 7.19 24.05 -6.70
C ARG A 586 6.57 24.99 -7.72
N GLN A 587 7.40 25.63 -8.53
CA GLN A 587 6.92 26.33 -9.72
C GLN A 587 6.30 25.30 -10.69
N CYS A 588 5.11 25.56 -11.23
CA CYS A 588 4.48 24.70 -12.24
C CYS A 588 4.44 25.36 -13.63
N TYR A 589 4.58 26.68 -13.72
CA TYR A 589 4.60 27.43 -14.99
C TYR A 589 5.65 28.57 -14.97
N PRO A 590 6.41 28.85 -16.06
CA PRO A 590 6.31 28.25 -17.40
C PRO A 590 6.89 26.83 -17.50
N THR A 591 7.67 26.41 -16.50
CA THR A 591 8.28 25.09 -16.44
C THR A 591 8.15 24.52 -15.04
N ILE A 592 7.98 23.20 -14.95
CA ILE A 592 7.93 22.49 -13.68
C ILE A 592 9.31 22.56 -13.01
N GLY A 593 9.35 23.16 -11.83
CA GLY A 593 10.55 23.27 -10.98
C GLY A 593 10.68 22.10 -10.00
N ALA A 594 11.79 22.09 -9.27
CA ALA A 594 12.00 21.17 -8.16
C ALA A 594 11.11 21.52 -6.95
N TRP A 595 10.76 20.50 -6.16
CA TRP A 595 10.10 20.69 -4.88
C TRP A 595 11.03 21.37 -3.87
N ASN A 596 10.48 22.34 -3.14
CA ASN A 596 11.13 23.07 -2.06
C ASN A 596 10.23 23.11 -0.84
N ARG A 597 10.79 23.37 0.34
CA ARG A 597 9.98 23.62 1.54
C ARG A 597 9.25 24.96 1.40
N ALA A 598 7.94 24.94 1.57
CA ALA A 598 7.16 26.16 1.63
C ALA A 598 7.34 26.87 2.98
N ASP A 599 7.22 28.20 2.97
CA ASP A 599 7.32 29.08 4.14
C ASP A 599 6.14 30.06 4.27
N VAL A 600 5.35 30.23 3.20
CA VAL A 600 4.19 31.12 3.17
C VAL A 600 2.88 30.36 3.28
N LYS A 601 2.02 30.79 4.21
CA LYS A 601 0.65 30.29 4.36
C LYS A 601 -0.24 30.71 3.19
N THR A 602 -1.22 29.87 2.88
CA THR A 602 -2.28 30.19 1.91
C THR A 602 -3.51 30.73 2.65
N ASP A 603 -4.03 31.89 2.26
CA ASP A 603 -5.28 32.39 2.82
C ASP A 603 -6.49 31.69 2.16
N ALA A 604 -7.30 31.01 2.96
CA ALA A 604 -8.53 30.37 2.50
C ALA A 604 -9.53 31.37 1.89
N ASN A 605 -9.46 32.65 2.26
CA ASN A 605 -10.31 33.69 1.69
C ASN A 605 -9.98 34.03 0.23
N ASN A 606 -8.86 33.53 -0.30
CA ASN A 606 -8.51 33.69 -1.71
C ASN A 606 -9.34 32.78 -2.62
N PHE A 607 -10.16 31.89 -2.06
CA PHE A 607 -10.96 30.93 -2.80
C PHE A 607 -12.45 31.10 -2.50
N GLU A 608 -13.27 30.88 -3.52
CA GLU A 608 -14.64 30.45 -3.30
C GLU A 608 -14.65 28.96 -2.98
N MET A 609 -15.46 28.50 -2.03
CA MET A 609 -15.60 27.07 -1.74
C MET A 609 -17.05 26.64 -1.95
N ILE A 610 -17.26 25.45 -2.50
CA ILE A 610 -18.56 24.78 -2.65
C ILE A 610 -18.40 23.34 -2.17
N SER A 611 -19.29 22.87 -1.30
CA SER A 611 -19.39 21.44 -0.96
C SER A 611 -20.41 20.73 -1.84
N ALA A 612 -20.10 19.51 -2.26
CA ALA A 612 -20.98 18.69 -3.08
C ALA A 612 -20.98 17.22 -2.66
N ALA A 613 -22.05 16.52 -3.03
CA ALA A 613 -22.14 15.06 -2.92
C ALA A 613 -22.30 14.44 -4.32
N ALA A 614 -21.65 13.31 -4.56
CA ALA A 614 -21.81 12.52 -5.79
C ALA A 614 -22.26 11.10 -5.45
N TYR A 615 -23.27 10.58 -6.16
CA TYR A 615 -23.79 9.23 -5.94
C TYR A 615 -24.62 8.69 -7.11
N LEU A 616 -24.90 7.39 -7.11
CA LEU A 616 -25.69 6.74 -8.15
C LEU A 616 -27.18 7.11 -8.06
N LYS A 617 -27.81 7.34 -9.22
CA LYS A 617 -29.23 7.71 -9.32
C LYS A 617 -30.17 6.63 -8.80
N ASP A 618 -29.88 5.36 -9.09
CA ASP A 618 -30.76 4.24 -8.76
C ASP A 618 -30.87 4.00 -7.24
N THR A 619 -29.91 4.52 -6.47
CA THR A 619 -29.83 4.41 -5.02
C THR A 619 -30.05 5.77 -4.33
N ALA A 620 -30.49 6.78 -5.07
CA ALA A 620 -30.70 8.13 -4.58
C ALA A 620 -32.00 8.28 -3.78
N GLN A 621 -31.89 8.92 -2.62
CA GLN A 621 -33.03 9.53 -1.94
C GLN A 621 -33.44 10.83 -2.65
N SER A 622 -34.64 11.34 -2.35
CA SER A 622 -35.07 12.63 -2.90
C SER A 622 -34.08 13.76 -2.55
N ASN A 623 -33.81 14.65 -3.50
CA ASN A 623 -32.84 15.76 -3.37
C ASN A 623 -33.06 16.58 -2.07
N LYS A 624 -34.33 16.84 -1.71
CA LYS A 624 -34.69 17.54 -0.47
C LYS A 624 -34.15 16.85 0.79
N VAL A 625 -34.29 15.53 0.86
CA VAL A 625 -33.80 14.72 1.99
C VAL A 625 -32.28 14.77 2.01
N VAL A 626 -31.62 14.56 0.87
CA VAL A 626 -30.15 14.57 0.78
C VAL A 626 -29.60 15.92 1.20
N PHE A 627 -30.12 17.04 0.69
CA PHE A 627 -29.70 18.37 1.12
C PHE A 627 -29.92 18.61 2.61
N SER A 628 -31.08 18.21 3.16
CA SER A 628 -31.38 18.40 4.59
C SER A 628 -30.49 17.59 5.53
N ASN A 629 -30.00 16.43 5.09
CA ASN A 629 -29.14 15.56 5.88
C ASN A 629 -27.66 15.96 5.72
N SER A 630 -27.20 16.09 4.48
CA SER A 630 -25.78 16.31 4.16
C SER A 630 -25.33 17.76 4.31
N HIS A 631 -26.23 18.73 4.14
CA HIS A 631 -25.89 20.16 4.01
C HIS A 631 -24.87 20.48 2.89
N CYS A 632 -24.74 19.61 1.88
CA CYS A 632 -24.01 19.94 0.66
C CYS A 632 -24.72 21.06 -0.12
N GLU A 633 -23.97 21.86 -0.87
CA GLU A 633 -24.51 22.96 -1.67
C GLU A 633 -24.91 22.53 -3.08
N MET A 634 -24.46 21.34 -3.51
CA MET A 634 -24.66 20.81 -4.84
C MET A 634 -24.68 19.28 -4.82
N LEU A 635 -25.45 18.67 -5.73
CA LEU A 635 -25.53 17.22 -5.89
C LEU A 635 -25.17 16.86 -7.34
N PHE A 636 -24.36 15.82 -7.50
CA PHE A 636 -24.08 15.13 -8.77
C PHE A 636 -24.74 13.75 -8.70
N ILE A 637 -25.86 13.59 -9.40
CA ILE A 637 -26.64 12.36 -9.40
C ILE A 637 -26.34 11.62 -10.69
N MET A 638 -25.64 10.49 -10.59
CA MET A 638 -24.97 9.85 -11.71
C MET A 638 -25.68 8.57 -12.17
N SER A 639 -25.94 8.47 -13.47
CA SER A 639 -26.49 7.29 -14.12
C SER A 639 -25.49 6.76 -15.16
N PRO A 640 -25.09 5.48 -15.09
CA PRO A 640 -24.23 4.91 -16.11
C PRO A 640 -24.98 4.84 -17.45
N ILE A 641 -24.30 5.18 -18.54
CA ILE A 641 -24.75 4.97 -19.93
C ILE A 641 -23.77 4.06 -20.66
N GLU A 642 -24.02 3.72 -21.93
CA GLU A 642 -23.17 2.77 -22.68
C GLU A 642 -21.68 3.17 -22.64
N LYS A 643 -21.39 4.45 -22.86
CA LYS A 643 -20.04 5.03 -22.84
C LYS A 643 -20.01 6.27 -21.97
N GLY A 644 -19.98 6.10 -20.66
CA GLY A 644 -19.80 7.20 -19.70
C GLY A 644 -21.00 7.43 -18.79
N TRP A 645 -21.33 8.70 -18.51
CA TRP A 645 -22.31 9.08 -17.49
C TRP A 645 -23.34 10.10 -17.97
N ASP A 646 -24.59 9.89 -17.56
CA ASP A 646 -25.62 10.92 -17.49
C ASP A 646 -25.66 11.47 -16.06
N ILE A 647 -25.40 12.76 -15.89
CA ILE A 647 -25.24 13.42 -14.59
C ILE A 647 -26.27 14.55 -14.44
N GLU A 648 -27.22 14.35 -13.54
CA GLU A 648 -28.13 15.40 -13.10
C GLU A 648 -27.44 16.26 -12.04
N ILE A 649 -27.31 17.56 -12.33
CA ILE A 649 -26.68 18.53 -11.42
C ILE A 649 -27.76 19.33 -10.71
N VAL A 650 -27.81 19.22 -9.39
CA VAL A 650 -28.84 19.89 -8.57
C VAL A 650 -28.19 20.98 -7.70
N PRO A 651 -28.43 22.27 -7.97
CA PRO A 651 -27.92 23.36 -7.14
C PRO A 651 -28.88 23.70 -5.98
N SER A 652 -28.33 24.08 -4.81
CA SER A 652 -29.13 24.58 -3.68
C SER A 652 -29.16 26.11 -3.54
N SER A 653 -28.32 26.85 -4.26
CA SER A 653 -28.17 28.31 -4.12
C SER A 653 -27.90 28.98 -5.46
N SER A 654 -28.05 30.31 -5.53
CA SER A 654 -27.71 31.09 -6.74
C SER A 654 -26.24 30.94 -7.14
N LYS A 655 -25.34 30.74 -6.17
CA LYS A 655 -23.92 30.49 -6.43
C LYS A 655 -23.71 29.14 -7.14
N THR A 656 -24.38 28.09 -6.69
CA THR A 656 -24.27 26.76 -7.31
C THR A 656 -25.03 26.66 -8.63
N VAL A 657 -26.05 27.50 -8.87
CA VAL A 657 -26.66 27.67 -10.20
C VAL A 657 -25.66 28.22 -11.21
N LEU A 658 -24.91 29.28 -10.87
CA LEU A 658 -23.87 29.83 -11.75
C LEU A 658 -22.79 28.78 -12.07
N PHE A 659 -22.40 27.99 -11.08
CA PHE A 659 -21.42 26.93 -11.30
C PHE A 659 -21.97 25.81 -12.19
N LYS A 660 -23.24 25.41 -12.03
CA LYS A 660 -23.91 24.48 -12.96
C LYS A 660 -23.90 25.00 -14.40
N GLU A 661 -24.26 26.27 -14.60
CA GLU A 661 -24.23 26.90 -15.93
C GLU A 661 -22.82 26.91 -16.54
N TYR A 662 -21.80 27.14 -15.72
CA TYR A 662 -20.41 27.02 -16.13
C TYR A 662 -20.06 25.61 -16.62
N LEU A 663 -20.45 24.57 -15.89
CA LEU A 663 -20.20 23.18 -16.29
C LEU A 663 -20.91 22.84 -17.61
N LEU A 664 -22.19 23.19 -17.74
CA LEU A 664 -22.99 22.98 -18.96
C LEU A 664 -22.40 23.67 -20.19
N LYS A 665 -21.74 24.82 -20.00
CA LYS A 665 -21.12 25.58 -21.08
C LYS A 665 -19.80 24.96 -21.55
N ASN A 666 -19.01 24.39 -20.64
CA ASN A 666 -17.64 23.94 -20.92
C ASN A 666 -17.53 22.43 -21.16
N ILE A 667 -18.55 21.64 -20.84
CA ILE A 667 -18.61 20.20 -21.13
C ILE A 667 -19.53 19.98 -22.34
N ASN A 668 -18.95 19.54 -23.44
CA ASN A 668 -19.67 19.19 -24.67
C ASN A 668 -19.10 17.89 -25.25
N THR A 669 -19.44 16.77 -24.62
CA THR A 669 -19.07 15.41 -25.03
C THR A 669 -20.28 14.50 -24.92
N THR A 670 -20.27 13.39 -25.66
CA THR A 670 -21.28 12.33 -25.54
C THR A 670 -21.01 11.40 -24.35
N GLU A 671 -19.83 11.48 -23.74
CA GLU A 671 -19.42 10.61 -22.64
C GLU A 671 -19.86 11.12 -21.27
N ILE A 672 -20.02 12.44 -21.13
CA ILE A 672 -20.56 13.07 -19.93
C ILE A 672 -21.70 13.98 -20.37
N ILE A 673 -22.92 13.51 -20.13
CA ILE A 673 -24.15 14.25 -20.43
C ILE A 673 -24.57 14.95 -19.14
N LEU A 674 -24.73 16.27 -19.20
CA LEU A 674 -25.07 17.08 -18.04
C LEU A 674 -26.48 17.66 -18.16
N HIS A 675 -27.21 17.68 -17.03
CA HIS A 675 -28.57 18.21 -16.93
C HIS A 675 -28.79 19.18 -15.79
#